data_AF-A0A0A7FS34-F1
#
_entry.id   AF-A0A0A7FS34-F1
#
_cell.length_a   1.000
_cell.length_b   1.000
_cell.length_c   1.000
_cell.angle_alpha   90.00
_cell.angle_beta   90.00
_cell.angle_gamma   90.00
#
_symmetry.space_group_name_H-M   'P 1'
#
loop_
_entity.id
_entity.type
_entity.pdbx_description
1 polymer ?
#
loop_
_entity_poly.entity_id
_entity_poly.type
_entity_poly.pdbx_seq_one_letter_code
_entity_poly.pdbx_strand_id
1 'polypeptide(L)'
;MNIFYKLFVVKRTEDTCILLYGYGLPDTNEIRGWNSGLIDKKLNLYRLTCVMNEEKSLEFQDRLISQENIELTKGFTIKSGFIQRPETIMYPKEDFNNRSESLLKSLSRVKEYWNLNKMLLVQELQEVYESGVSRKQREKIHDVIIKISEEVSLNFLNEASDRLGNVEIYSPNEWDGKFKWEAKKIKGKTSRDISVKGIKINKKENIELDLLVNCVLSNSNRCVLNQIKEMNSNDDYIEFDSNEDISEVCVNIWSEESGELVYTSHANLSRQMIFSMNINNNTKYLLHDEWSDKLQKTFGGSKEKIKKLDKIRTVEHNSIPMVSKVGDFKNDPWNEAGELSRRLIKVYRKENPKGAFCKKIGEGECEIDSFCKIVDYLNQSRVNKVIIVDPYFSIKAMEKFLCRVKNSELRLEIITSLNDIDPDKYTNVAKNTNYLNEVREFLRKNNNIIHQYLRIINITQNKNTAIHDRYLLRLLDDGTIDGYLLSNSLNSAGQNYSFVIAPMDKEVTYNVLEYINEIKDEEIQKKKSKTERLQIETLWDTYDEKYIKKDNPIVPIKEWEKEMKFKYDNKESIKLEELFYNGWDLTEEKAKESILKISWYLYYTDDRKILDDLLTFINFEFDTEKFLLLCNKIAIELEKEQEIYEKNNFDYKYKEVISFRKALDKERQKEVKINFQYLMKNGFIHVFYKVNGYILSLYRIIYHINHEKLIDIMEKAHSPMAMKLLLEKMIFDCEIDFEVYNRLIISDIEGLKELAYYYFDTIIITKIKNGECLDYKVFANIPDDTAIYQYASCIETMSFEIERMKENSRSNIKHLAKLSQALKHFVEEEINLMNKKEFTFDENKVFKLLNGPNIKINCNNYILILEQLYNKECENIFLRRMIKSLQQKWETGKQFFDNDYDITYYTAYACLKYWNNDVETIFKELKINNKSLYIATESGKYDMNFDEWNKSVQKVLWQLLFLKNYKKLLEESGNNIDKNYNKILNKISELSVIKDETDKWYDCNGLVSKIFDN
;
A
#
# COMPACT_ATOMS: atom_id res chain seq x y z
N MET A 1 -8.92 7.53 45.08
CA MET A 1 -8.17 6.74 44.05
C MET A 1 -6.91 7.52 43.67
N ASN A 2 -5.77 6.90 43.35
CA ASN A 2 -4.58 7.65 42.92
C ASN A 2 -4.78 8.21 41.50
N ILE A 3 -4.07 9.29 41.16
CA ILE A 3 -4.15 9.96 39.85
C ILE A 3 -2.73 10.09 39.28
N PHE A 4 -2.53 9.50 38.11
CA PHE A 4 -1.35 9.69 37.26
C PHE A 4 -1.46 10.98 36.46
N TYR A 5 -0.45 11.84 36.55
CA TYR A 5 -0.35 13.02 35.69
C TYR A 5 0.78 12.87 34.68
N LYS A 6 0.54 13.36 33.46
CA LYS A 6 1.56 13.55 32.42
C LYS A 6 1.44 14.94 31.82
N LEU A 7 2.51 15.72 31.92
CA LEU A 7 2.60 17.08 31.40
C LEU A 7 3.67 17.15 30.31
N PHE A 8 3.37 17.85 29.22
CA PHE A 8 4.29 18.15 28.14
C PHE A 8 4.72 19.60 28.22
N VAL A 9 6.03 19.83 28.37
CA VAL A 9 6.58 21.16 28.60
C VAL A 9 7.76 21.47 27.69
N VAL A 10 7.87 22.72 27.26
CA VAL A 10 9.08 23.27 26.64
C VAL A 10 9.82 24.08 27.69
N LYS A 11 11.10 23.76 27.89
CA LYS A 11 11.93 24.48 28.85
C LYS A 11 12.35 25.83 28.26
N ARG A 12 12.08 26.92 28.97
CA ARG A 12 12.37 28.31 28.53
C ARG A 12 13.67 28.83 29.15
N THR A 13 13.81 28.75 30.47
CA THR A 13 15.02 29.11 31.22
C THR A 13 15.51 27.93 32.06
N GLU A 14 16.51 28.12 32.94
CA GLU A 14 16.98 27.05 33.83
C GLU A 14 15.86 26.48 34.73
N ASP A 15 14.88 27.31 35.11
CA ASP A 15 13.81 26.93 36.04
C ASP A 15 12.38 27.03 35.48
N THR A 16 12.14 27.83 34.44
CA THR A 16 10.78 28.07 33.92
C THR A 16 10.45 27.28 32.66
N CYS A 17 9.23 26.77 32.61
CA CYS A 17 8.71 25.90 31.56
C CYS A 17 7.37 26.41 31.01
N ILE A 18 7.19 26.23 29.70
CA ILE A 18 5.92 26.49 29.00
C ILE A 18 5.14 25.18 28.96
N LEU A 19 3.98 25.14 29.60
CA LEU A 19 3.07 23.99 29.51
C LEU A 19 2.37 24.00 28.16
N LEU A 20 2.52 22.90 27.41
CA LEU A 20 1.90 22.73 26.09
C LEU A 20 0.64 21.90 26.13
N TYR A 21 0.57 20.91 27.02
CA TYR A 21 -0.62 20.13 27.30
C TYR A 21 -0.36 19.27 28.54
N GLY A 22 -1.39 19.01 29.34
CA GLY A 22 -1.31 18.10 30.47
C GLY A 22 -2.56 17.26 30.60
N TYR A 23 -2.41 16.03 31.08
CA TYR A 23 -3.55 15.21 31.43
C TYR A 23 -3.35 14.44 32.74
N GLY A 24 -4.46 14.12 33.41
CA GLY A 24 -4.54 13.29 34.59
C GLY A 24 -5.48 12.11 34.37
N LEU A 25 -5.08 10.90 34.75
CA LEU A 25 -5.88 9.68 34.70
C LEU A 25 -5.86 8.97 36.05
N PRO A 26 -6.90 8.24 36.45
CA PRO A 26 -6.80 7.34 37.57
C PRO A 26 -5.72 6.30 37.37
N ASP A 27 -5.08 5.95 38.48
CA ASP A 27 -4.02 4.96 38.51
C ASP A 27 -4.12 4.11 39.78
N THR A 28 -3.76 2.85 39.67
CA THR A 28 -3.62 1.90 40.79
C THR A 28 -2.17 1.77 41.24
N ASN A 29 -1.23 2.37 40.51
CA ASN A 29 0.20 2.36 40.84
C ASN A 29 0.51 3.11 42.17
N GLU A 30 1.67 2.78 42.73
CA GLU A 30 2.20 3.45 43.92
C GLU A 30 2.47 4.95 43.70
N ILE A 31 2.33 5.72 44.77
CA ILE A 31 2.55 7.17 44.78
C ILE A 31 4.02 7.46 44.41
N ARG A 32 4.21 8.35 43.43
CA ARG A 32 5.54 8.78 43.00
C ARG A 32 5.58 10.28 42.72
N GLY A 33 6.67 10.93 43.14
CA GLY A 33 6.93 12.33 42.84
C GLY A 33 7.14 12.59 41.35
N TRP A 34 7.24 13.87 40.98
CA TRP A 34 7.50 14.31 39.61
C TRP A 34 8.85 13.81 39.09
N ASN A 35 8.81 13.11 37.96
CA ASN A 35 9.97 12.68 37.20
C ASN A 35 9.97 13.32 35.81
N SER A 36 11.15 13.70 35.30
CA SER A 36 11.31 14.29 33.97
C SER A 36 11.91 13.31 32.96
N GLY A 37 11.36 13.27 31.76
CA GLY A 37 11.91 12.56 30.61
C GLY A 37 12.11 13.48 29.42
N LEU A 38 13.27 13.41 28.75
CA LEU A 38 13.55 14.16 27.54
C LEU A 38 12.84 13.51 26.34
N ILE A 39 12.05 14.28 25.60
CA ILE A 39 11.42 13.83 24.34
C ILE A 39 12.30 14.22 23.16
N ASP A 40 12.73 15.49 23.10
CA ASP A 40 13.61 15.98 22.05
C ASP A 40 14.56 17.08 22.55
N LYS A 41 15.87 16.81 22.43
CA LYS A 41 16.94 17.72 22.84
C LYS A 41 16.98 19.02 22.02
N LYS A 42 16.74 18.96 20.70
CA LYS A 42 16.81 20.12 19.79
C LYS A 42 15.62 21.05 19.98
N LEU A 43 14.48 20.51 20.40
CA LEU A 43 13.26 21.26 20.66
C LEU A 43 13.14 21.68 22.12
N ASN A 44 14.04 21.25 23.01
CA ASN A 44 13.96 21.48 24.46
C ASN A 44 12.62 21.00 25.05
N LEU A 45 12.11 19.87 24.53
CA LEU A 45 10.79 19.32 24.83
C LEU A 45 10.91 18.14 25.81
N TYR A 46 10.14 18.20 26.88
CA TYR A 46 10.16 17.25 27.98
C TYR A 46 8.75 16.74 28.32
N ARG A 47 8.70 15.52 28.87
CA ARG A 47 7.54 15.00 29.60
C ARG A 47 7.82 14.99 31.09
N LEU A 48 6.84 15.37 31.89
CA LEU A 48 6.86 15.26 33.34
C LEU A 48 5.75 14.32 33.79
N THR A 49 6.05 13.37 34.67
CA THR A 49 5.07 12.38 35.14
C THR A 49 5.10 12.23 36.65
N CYS A 50 3.94 12.05 37.29
CA CYS A 50 3.83 11.72 38.72
C CYS A 50 2.59 10.84 38.98
N VAL A 51 2.48 10.26 40.18
CA VAL A 51 1.25 9.60 40.67
C VAL A 51 0.97 10.17 42.05
N MET A 52 -0.18 10.80 42.22
CA MET A 52 -0.61 11.46 43.46
C MET A 52 -1.77 10.71 44.09
N ASN A 53 -1.90 10.79 45.42
CA ASN A 53 -3.16 10.42 46.08
C ASN A 53 -4.19 11.55 45.89
N GLU A 54 -5.42 11.29 46.31
CA GLU A 54 -6.56 12.19 46.10
C GLU A 54 -6.36 13.57 46.74
N GLU A 55 -5.88 13.63 47.99
CA GLU A 55 -5.57 14.87 48.70
C GLU A 55 -4.54 15.73 47.95
N LYS A 56 -3.38 15.16 47.58
CA LYS A 56 -2.35 15.88 46.83
C LYS A 56 -2.78 16.25 45.41
N SER A 57 -3.66 15.47 44.80
CA SER A 57 -4.25 15.79 43.51
C SER A 57 -5.18 17.01 43.59
N LEU A 58 -5.97 17.14 44.67
CA LEU A 58 -6.79 18.32 44.93
C LEU A 58 -5.90 19.55 45.20
N GLU A 59 -4.87 19.42 46.03
CA GLU A 59 -3.89 20.51 46.23
C GLU A 59 -3.25 20.96 44.92
N PHE A 60 -2.88 20.03 44.04
CA PHE A 60 -2.33 20.37 42.73
C PHE A 60 -3.36 21.09 41.84
N GLN A 61 -4.62 20.65 41.86
CA GLN A 61 -5.72 21.30 41.13
C GLN A 61 -5.96 22.74 41.64
N ASP A 62 -5.95 22.96 42.95
CA ASP A 62 -6.09 24.29 43.55
C ASP A 62 -4.92 25.20 43.14
N ARG A 63 -3.71 24.65 43.07
CA ARG A 63 -2.52 25.36 42.59
C ARG A 63 -2.58 25.71 41.10
N LEU A 64 -3.32 24.97 40.27
CA LEU A 64 -3.55 25.37 38.87
C LEU A 64 -4.38 26.65 38.79
N ILE A 65 -5.37 26.82 39.68
CA ILE A 65 -6.24 28.00 39.68
C ILE A 65 -5.58 29.20 40.36
N SER A 66 -4.68 28.97 41.31
CA SER A 66 -3.93 30.03 41.99
C SER A 66 -3.15 30.91 40.99
N GLN A 67 -2.73 32.11 41.38
CA GLN A 67 -1.91 32.99 40.53
C GLN A 67 -0.39 32.81 40.79
N GLU A 68 0.00 31.79 41.56
CA GLU A 68 1.39 31.52 41.94
C GLU A 68 2.01 30.40 41.09
N ASN A 69 3.23 30.59 40.61
CA ASN A 69 3.94 29.58 39.82
C ASN A 69 4.07 28.24 40.57
N ILE A 70 3.95 27.14 39.83
CA ILE A 70 3.96 25.79 40.37
C ILE A 70 5.31 25.14 40.08
N GLU A 71 6.15 25.01 41.11
CA GLU A 71 7.35 24.16 41.05
C GLU A 71 6.94 22.67 41.12
N LEU A 72 7.30 21.91 40.08
CA LEU A 72 6.97 20.48 39.96
C LEU A 72 8.15 19.62 40.43
N THR A 73 9.34 19.90 39.90
CA THR A 73 10.61 19.28 40.28
C THR A 73 11.75 20.25 39.97
N LYS A 74 12.96 19.96 40.45
CA LYS A 74 14.12 20.85 40.31
C LYS A 74 14.33 21.27 38.85
N GLY A 75 14.25 22.57 38.59
CA GLY A 75 14.43 23.15 37.25
C GLY A 75 13.22 23.03 36.32
N PHE A 76 12.03 22.72 36.85
CA PHE A 76 10.76 22.62 36.12
C PHE A 76 9.61 23.30 36.90
N THR A 77 9.38 24.56 36.57
CA THR A 77 8.29 25.40 37.10
C THR A 77 7.33 25.81 35.99
N ILE A 78 6.01 25.62 36.19
CA ILE A 78 4.97 26.06 35.25
C ILE A 78 4.17 27.24 35.83
N LYS A 79 3.59 28.06 34.96
CA LYS A 79 2.64 29.12 35.37
C LYS A 79 1.28 28.53 35.72
N SER A 80 0.57 29.19 36.62
CA SER A 80 -0.80 28.92 37.05
C SER A 80 -1.76 30.01 36.52
N GLY A 81 -2.97 30.14 37.09
CA GLY A 81 -4.01 31.07 36.66
C GLY A 81 -4.97 30.46 35.64
N PHE A 82 -5.15 29.14 35.68
CA PHE A 82 -6.09 28.43 34.83
C PHE A 82 -7.53 28.70 35.27
N ILE A 83 -8.45 28.73 34.31
CA ILE A 83 -9.89 28.79 34.60
C ILE A 83 -10.48 27.40 34.47
N GLN A 84 -11.09 26.93 35.54
CA GLN A 84 -11.81 25.66 35.54
C GLN A 84 -13.12 25.83 34.75
N ARG A 85 -13.29 25.02 33.72
CA ARG A 85 -14.58 24.87 33.02
C ARG A 85 -15.52 23.99 33.85
N PRO A 86 -16.85 24.19 33.78
CA PRO A 86 -17.79 23.19 34.28
C PRO A 86 -17.43 21.79 33.78
N GLU A 87 -17.63 20.77 34.62
CA GLU A 87 -17.34 19.39 34.23
C GLU A 87 -18.08 19.04 32.94
N THR A 88 -17.36 18.44 32.00
CA THR A 88 -17.91 18.06 30.71
C THR A 88 -17.80 16.57 30.48
N ILE A 89 -18.65 16.06 29.60
CA ILE A 89 -18.59 14.67 29.14
C ILE A 89 -17.89 14.67 27.78
N MET A 90 -16.82 13.89 27.67
CA MET A 90 -16.15 13.65 26.39
C MET A 90 -16.54 12.29 25.80
N TYR A 91 -16.93 12.31 24.53
CA TYR A 91 -17.38 11.13 23.79
C TYR A 91 -16.19 10.26 23.33
N PRO A 92 -16.40 8.94 23.19
CA PRO A 92 -15.44 8.00 22.58
C PRO A 92 -14.87 8.46 21.23
N LYS A 93 -13.61 8.09 20.98
CA LYS A 93 -12.85 8.41 19.76
C LYS A 93 -13.49 7.94 18.43
N GLU A 94 -14.44 7.01 18.46
CA GLU A 94 -15.05 6.41 17.26
C GLU A 94 -16.30 7.16 16.74
N ASP A 95 -16.70 8.25 17.41
CA ASP A 95 -17.90 9.00 17.04
C ASP A 95 -17.62 10.02 15.92
N PHE A 96 -17.79 9.60 14.67
CA PHE A 96 -17.46 10.37 13.45
C PHE A 96 -18.12 11.75 13.32
N ASN A 97 -19.13 12.07 14.14
CA ASN A 97 -19.89 13.32 14.05
C ASN A 97 -19.47 14.41 15.06
N ASN A 98 -18.69 14.05 16.10
CA ASN A 98 -18.36 14.95 17.20
C ASN A 98 -16.97 15.58 17.06
N ARG A 99 -16.88 16.89 17.30
CA ARG A 99 -15.64 17.69 17.12
C ARG A 99 -14.67 17.60 18.31
N SER A 100 -15.11 17.03 19.44
CA SER A 100 -14.34 16.97 20.69
C SER A 100 -13.96 15.52 21.00
N GLU A 101 -12.81 15.10 20.47
CA GLU A 101 -12.24 13.77 20.69
C GLU A 101 -11.75 13.61 22.14
N SER A 102 -12.27 12.62 22.88
CA SER A 102 -11.70 12.21 24.16
C SER A 102 -10.28 11.68 23.99
N LEU A 103 -9.43 11.87 25.01
CA LEU A 103 -8.15 11.15 25.10
C LEU A 103 -8.36 9.63 25.25
N LEU A 104 -9.48 9.23 25.86
CA LEU A 104 -9.85 7.85 26.14
C LEU A 104 -10.87 7.32 25.13
N LYS A 105 -10.88 5.99 24.92
CA LYS A 105 -11.88 5.34 24.06
C LYS A 105 -13.24 5.17 24.72
N SER A 106 -13.35 5.36 26.03
CA SER A 106 -14.61 5.29 26.78
C SER A 106 -15.17 6.69 27.04
N LEU A 107 -16.50 6.74 27.25
CA LEU A 107 -17.16 7.95 27.75
C LEU A 107 -16.46 8.37 29.03
N SER A 108 -16.10 9.64 29.16
CA SER A 108 -15.33 10.12 30.32
C SER A 108 -15.86 11.45 30.81
N ARG A 109 -15.90 11.63 32.13
CA ARG A 109 -16.08 12.95 32.73
C ARG A 109 -14.72 13.64 32.76
N VAL A 110 -14.67 14.90 32.37
CA VAL A 110 -13.41 15.65 32.27
C VAL A 110 -13.53 16.97 33.01
N LYS A 111 -12.62 17.17 33.96
CA LYS A 111 -12.32 18.46 34.58
C LYS A 111 -11.26 19.16 33.73
N GLU A 112 -11.63 20.25 33.08
CA GLU A 112 -10.73 20.99 32.21
C GLU A 112 -10.26 22.30 32.88
N TYR A 113 -8.95 22.46 32.94
CA TYR A 113 -8.29 23.68 33.41
C TYR A 113 -7.72 24.40 32.18
N TRP A 114 -8.37 25.51 31.81
CA TRP A 114 -8.07 26.25 30.59
C TRP A 114 -7.09 27.38 30.81
N ASN A 115 -6.02 27.41 30.01
CA ASN A 115 -5.21 28.61 29.85
C ASN A 115 -5.93 29.53 28.84
N LEU A 116 -6.57 30.60 29.32
CA LEU A 116 -7.25 31.55 28.42
C LEU A 116 -6.27 32.46 27.66
N ASN A 117 -5.05 32.66 28.17
CA ASN A 117 -4.06 33.54 27.54
C ASN A 117 -3.22 32.79 26.49
N LYS A 118 -3.92 32.31 25.44
CA LYS A 118 -3.30 31.58 24.32
C LYS A 118 -2.31 32.43 23.54
N MET A 119 -2.47 33.76 23.54
CA MET A 119 -1.48 34.67 22.93
C MET A 119 -0.15 34.60 23.64
N LEU A 120 -0.15 34.70 24.98
CA LEU A 120 1.07 34.61 25.77
C LEU A 120 1.76 33.26 25.57
N LEU A 121 0.99 32.16 25.57
CA LEU A 121 1.53 30.81 25.28
C LEU A 121 2.32 30.78 23.97
N VAL A 122 1.74 31.32 22.89
CA VAL A 122 2.38 31.33 21.57
C VAL A 122 3.54 32.31 21.51
N GLN A 123 3.44 33.48 22.15
CA GLN A 123 4.54 34.44 22.25
C GLN A 123 5.75 33.86 22.97
N GLU A 124 5.53 33.18 24.10
CA GLU A 124 6.62 32.54 24.84
C GLU A 124 7.29 31.42 24.04
N LEU A 125 6.52 30.66 23.24
CA LEU A 125 7.10 29.68 22.30
C LEU A 125 7.90 30.34 21.18
N GLN A 126 7.43 31.47 20.67
CA GLN A 126 8.17 32.26 19.67
C GLN A 126 9.51 32.72 20.27
N GLU A 127 9.51 33.27 21.48
CA GLU A 127 10.72 33.71 22.17
C GLU A 127 11.74 32.56 22.36
N VAL A 128 11.29 31.37 22.79
CA VAL A 128 12.19 30.20 22.96
C VAL A 128 12.91 29.83 21.66
N TYR A 129 12.25 30.01 20.51
CA TYR A 129 12.80 29.66 19.19
C TYR A 129 13.22 30.85 18.35
N GLU A 130 13.45 32.00 18.97
CA GLU A 130 13.96 33.18 18.29
C GLU A 130 15.29 32.85 17.60
N SER A 131 15.34 33.08 16.29
CA SER A 131 16.50 32.64 15.48
C SER A 131 16.85 33.61 14.35
N GLY A 132 16.33 34.84 14.38
CA GLY A 132 16.50 35.86 13.32
C GLY A 132 15.89 35.48 11.95
N VAL A 133 15.47 34.23 11.78
CA VAL A 133 14.90 33.67 10.55
C VAL A 133 13.51 33.11 10.88
N SER A 134 12.47 33.88 10.58
CA SER A 134 11.06 33.56 10.89
C SER A 134 10.62 32.15 10.47
N ARG A 135 11.15 31.64 9.34
CA ARG A 135 10.87 30.27 8.87
C ARG A 135 11.35 29.18 9.84
N LYS A 136 12.57 29.30 10.39
CA LYS A 136 13.14 28.29 11.30
C LYS A 136 12.40 28.26 12.63
N GLN A 137 12.04 29.43 13.16
CA GLN A 137 11.20 29.57 14.35
C GLN A 137 9.84 28.88 14.13
N ARG A 138 9.20 29.14 12.98
CA ARG A 138 7.93 28.50 12.60
C ARG A 138 8.04 26.98 12.48
N GLU A 139 9.09 26.46 11.85
CA GLU A 139 9.34 25.01 11.70
C GLU A 139 9.52 24.33 13.07
N LYS A 140 10.29 24.93 13.99
CA LYS A 140 10.46 24.38 15.35
C LYS A 140 9.15 24.34 16.14
N ILE A 141 8.34 25.40 16.09
CA ILE A 141 7.04 25.43 16.78
C ILE A 141 6.10 24.37 16.21
N HIS A 142 6.06 24.22 14.88
CA HIS A 142 5.30 23.15 14.24
C HIS A 142 5.76 21.76 14.72
N ASP A 143 7.06 21.49 14.74
CA ASP A 143 7.60 20.18 15.12
C ASP A 143 7.33 19.83 16.58
N VAL A 144 7.36 20.81 17.48
CA VAL A 144 6.96 20.65 18.89
C VAL A 144 5.51 20.20 19.00
N ILE A 145 4.60 20.89 18.30
CA ILE A 145 3.16 20.59 18.34
C ILE A 145 2.88 19.20 17.76
N ILE A 146 3.55 18.81 16.67
CA ILE A 146 3.41 17.46 16.09
C ILE A 146 3.87 16.39 17.07
N LYS A 147 5.04 16.55 17.71
CA LYS A 147 5.55 15.52 18.63
C LYS A 147 4.62 15.26 19.80
N ILE A 148 4.02 16.32 20.34
CA ILE A 148 3.02 16.16 21.40
C ILE A 148 1.76 15.50 20.84
N SER A 149 1.33 15.88 19.64
CA SER A 149 0.19 15.26 18.96
C SER A 149 0.36 13.75 18.79
N GLU A 150 1.57 13.30 18.45
CA GLU A 150 1.93 11.88 18.32
C GLU A 150 1.90 11.16 19.68
N GLU A 151 2.40 11.79 20.75
CA GLU A 151 2.46 11.19 22.09
C GLU A 151 1.07 10.91 22.71
N VAL A 152 0.09 11.78 22.46
CA VAL A 152 -1.29 11.62 23.01
C VAL A 152 -2.33 11.22 21.96
N SER A 153 -1.92 11.07 20.70
CA SER A 153 -2.81 10.73 19.58
C SER A 153 -3.99 11.70 19.40
N LEU A 154 -3.73 13.00 19.62
CA LEU A 154 -4.66 14.13 19.40
C LEU A 154 -4.02 15.13 18.45
N ASN A 155 -4.75 15.62 17.45
CA ASN A 155 -4.19 16.54 16.46
C ASN A 155 -4.23 18.01 16.93
N PHE A 156 -3.20 18.45 17.65
CA PHE A 156 -3.09 19.83 18.12
C PHE A 156 -2.80 20.84 17.00
N LEU A 157 -2.44 20.40 15.79
CA LEU A 157 -2.40 21.28 14.63
C LEU A 157 -3.80 21.53 14.05
N ASN A 158 -4.81 20.70 14.35
CA ASN A 158 -6.16 20.81 13.79
C ASN A 158 -7.28 20.82 14.83
N GLU A 159 -8.02 19.72 15.02
CA GLU A 159 -9.23 19.68 15.85
C GLU A 159 -8.95 20.03 17.31
N ALA A 160 -7.83 19.52 17.87
CA ALA A 160 -7.48 19.69 19.27
C ALA A 160 -6.67 20.96 19.57
N SER A 161 -6.49 21.88 18.61
CA SER A 161 -5.63 23.05 18.79
C SER A 161 -6.08 24.01 19.90
N ASP A 162 -7.36 24.00 20.28
CA ASP A 162 -7.89 24.74 21.42
C ASP A 162 -7.43 24.22 22.78
N ARG A 163 -7.06 22.94 22.86
CA ARG A 163 -6.58 22.26 24.07
C ARG A 163 -5.12 22.57 24.40
N LEU A 164 -4.38 23.24 23.51
CA LEU A 164 -2.99 23.62 23.76
C LEU A 164 -2.86 24.55 24.96
N GLY A 165 -2.00 24.16 25.89
CA GLY A 165 -1.75 24.83 27.15
C GLY A 165 -2.78 24.53 28.23
N ASN A 166 -3.70 23.58 28.03
CA ASN A 166 -4.68 23.16 29.05
C ASN A 166 -4.17 21.96 29.85
N VAL A 167 -4.78 21.74 31.03
CA VAL A 167 -4.67 20.50 31.80
C VAL A 167 -6.04 19.86 31.91
N GLU A 168 -6.15 18.57 31.61
CA GLU A 168 -7.41 17.84 31.62
C GLU A 168 -7.35 16.61 32.52
N ILE A 169 -8.26 16.50 33.47
CA ILE A 169 -8.30 15.38 34.41
C ILE A 169 -9.52 14.53 34.09
N TYR A 170 -9.28 13.30 33.65
CA TYR A 170 -10.31 12.37 33.24
C TYR A 170 -10.75 11.52 34.43
N SER A 171 -12.05 11.30 34.54
CA SER A 171 -12.66 10.31 35.41
C SER A 171 -13.37 9.28 34.53
N PRO A 172 -12.98 8.00 34.61
CA PRO A 172 -13.62 6.90 33.91
C PRO A 172 -15.10 6.88 34.21
N ASN A 173 -15.90 6.55 33.21
CA ASN A 173 -17.31 6.33 33.41
C ASN A 173 -17.54 5.01 34.17
N GLU A 174 -18.20 5.08 35.33
CA GLU A 174 -18.57 3.91 36.15
C GLU A 174 -19.55 2.94 35.44
N TRP A 175 -20.10 3.37 34.30
CA TRP A 175 -21.02 2.62 33.46
C TRP A 175 -20.33 1.93 32.28
N ASP A 176 -19.01 2.08 32.13
CA ASP A 176 -18.27 1.46 31.04
C ASP A 176 -18.33 -0.08 31.13
N GLY A 177 -18.58 -0.72 29.99
CA GLY A 177 -18.75 -2.18 29.91
C GLY A 177 -20.03 -2.77 30.52
N LYS A 178 -20.86 -2.00 31.26
CA LYS A 178 -22.08 -2.49 31.94
C LYS A 178 -23.27 -2.78 31.01
N PHE A 179 -23.23 -2.24 29.79
CA PHE A 179 -24.26 -2.46 28.78
C PHE A 179 -23.67 -3.11 27.52
N LYS A 180 -24.48 -3.95 26.85
CA LYS A 180 -24.15 -4.51 25.55
C LYS A 180 -25.40 -4.66 24.73
N TRP A 181 -25.34 -4.24 23.46
CA TRP A 181 -26.41 -4.49 22.53
C TRP A 181 -26.03 -5.59 21.53
N GLU A 182 -27.05 -6.31 21.07
CA GLU A 182 -26.94 -7.39 20.12
C GLU A 182 -27.94 -7.17 18.98
N ALA A 183 -27.49 -7.38 17.74
CA ALA A 183 -28.33 -7.29 16.56
C ALA A 183 -29.34 -8.46 16.52
N LYS A 184 -30.63 -8.16 16.36
CA LYS A 184 -31.66 -9.17 16.09
C LYS A 184 -31.56 -9.65 14.65
N LYS A 185 -30.82 -10.75 14.45
CA LYS A 185 -30.62 -11.38 13.14
C LYS A 185 -31.81 -12.25 12.76
N ILE A 186 -32.41 -11.96 11.60
CA ILE A 186 -33.43 -12.79 10.96
C ILE A 186 -32.73 -13.60 9.87
N LYS A 187 -32.72 -14.94 10.02
CA LYS A 187 -32.19 -15.85 8.99
C LYS A 187 -33.21 -16.01 7.87
N GLY A 188 -32.81 -15.71 6.64
CA GLY A 188 -33.60 -15.98 5.43
C GLY A 188 -33.56 -17.46 5.02
N LYS A 189 -34.05 -17.76 3.81
CA LYS A 189 -34.13 -19.12 3.26
C LYS A 189 -32.76 -19.75 2.96
N THR A 190 -31.71 -18.95 2.82
CA THR A 190 -30.32 -19.41 2.63
C THR A 190 -29.44 -18.94 3.80
N SER A 191 -28.32 -19.65 4.05
CA SER A 191 -27.36 -19.28 5.10
C SER A 191 -26.64 -17.94 4.86
N ARG A 192 -26.85 -17.28 3.72
CA ARG A 192 -26.24 -16.01 3.31
C ARG A 192 -27.18 -14.80 3.43
N ASP A 193 -28.47 -15.01 3.61
CA ASP A 193 -29.47 -13.94 3.75
C ASP A 193 -29.66 -13.60 5.25
N ILE A 194 -28.82 -12.73 5.80
CA ILE A 194 -28.96 -12.23 7.18
C ILE A 194 -29.55 -10.81 7.10
N SER A 195 -30.79 -10.66 7.53
CA SER A 195 -31.45 -9.36 7.72
C SER A 195 -31.36 -8.97 9.20
N VAL A 196 -31.08 -7.70 9.49
CA VAL A 196 -31.08 -7.16 10.85
C VAL A 196 -32.13 -6.06 10.91
N LYS A 197 -33.17 -6.26 11.71
CA LYS A 197 -34.34 -5.38 11.83
C LYS A 197 -34.60 -4.90 13.26
N GLY A 198 -33.56 -4.85 14.07
CA GLY A 198 -33.69 -4.47 15.46
C GLY A 198 -32.47 -4.83 16.28
N ILE A 199 -32.47 -4.36 17.51
CA ILE A 199 -31.44 -4.64 18.48
C ILE A 199 -32.06 -5.00 19.84
N LYS A 200 -31.29 -5.71 20.64
CA LYS A 200 -31.57 -6.00 22.04
C LYS A 200 -30.43 -5.42 22.88
N ILE A 201 -30.73 -4.51 23.81
CA ILE A 201 -29.76 -3.94 24.76
C ILE A 201 -29.90 -4.69 26.08
N ASN A 202 -28.80 -5.23 26.60
CA ASN A 202 -28.75 -6.03 27.82
C ASN A 202 -27.92 -5.32 28.89
N LYS A 203 -28.33 -5.44 30.15
CA LYS A 203 -27.48 -5.18 31.32
C LYS A 203 -26.52 -6.36 31.51
N LYS A 204 -25.24 -6.10 31.79
CA LYS A 204 -24.27 -7.16 32.13
C LYS A 204 -24.18 -7.44 33.63
N GLU A 205 -24.65 -6.50 34.43
CA GLU A 205 -24.64 -6.53 35.90
C GLU A 205 -25.99 -6.03 36.42
N ASN A 206 -26.31 -6.32 37.68
CA ASN A 206 -27.56 -5.85 38.28
C ASN A 206 -27.46 -4.34 38.53
N ILE A 207 -28.34 -3.55 37.91
CA ILE A 207 -28.37 -2.08 38.00
C ILE A 207 -29.69 -1.68 38.65
N GLU A 208 -29.62 -1.25 39.91
CA GLU A 208 -30.76 -0.83 40.74
C GLU A 208 -31.21 0.61 40.43
N LEU A 209 -31.21 1.01 39.16
CA LEU A 209 -31.68 2.31 38.70
C LEU A 209 -32.60 2.12 37.50
N ASP A 210 -33.65 2.93 37.45
CA ASP A 210 -34.52 3.03 36.28
C ASP A 210 -33.83 3.90 35.21
N LEU A 211 -33.84 3.41 33.96
CA LEU A 211 -33.05 3.97 32.86
C LEU A 211 -33.97 4.36 31.71
N LEU A 212 -33.70 5.51 31.10
CA LEU A 212 -34.30 5.91 29.83
C LEU A 212 -33.35 5.51 28.70
N VAL A 213 -33.81 4.68 27.77
CA VAL A 213 -33.00 4.19 26.64
C VAL A 213 -33.54 4.79 25.35
N ASN A 214 -32.79 5.68 24.72
CA ASN A 214 -33.04 6.14 23.35
C ASN A 214 -32.25 5.27 22.39
N CYS A 215 -32.96 4.69 21.43
CA CYS A 215 -32.37 3.97 20.33
C CYS A 215 -32.76 4.65 19.01
N VAL A 216 -31.74 5.12 18.29
CA VAL A 216 -31.84 5.57 16.92
C VAL A 216 -31.28 4.50 16.01
N LEU A 217 -32.12 3.97 15.13
CA LEU A 217 -31.73 3.05 14.08
C LEU A 217 -31.83 3.77 12.75
N SER A 218 -30.79 3.68 11.93
CA SER A 218 -30.74 4.30 10.61
C SER A 218 -30.49 3.26 9.52
N ASN A 219 -30.98 3.56 8.32
CA ASN A 219 -30.70 2.84 7.08
C ASN A 219 -30.09 3.83 6.08
N SER A 220 -28.80 3.65 5.77
CA SER A 220 -27.96 4.64 5.11
C SER A 220 -28.02 6.00 5.83
N ASN A 221 -28.39 7.08 5.14
CA ASN A 221 -28.49 8.42 5.72
C ASN A 221 -29.90 8.78 6.23
N ARG A 222 -30.78 7.78 6.42
CA ARG A 222 -32.15 8.00 6.87
C ARG A 222 -32.40 7.30 8.19
N CYS A 223 -32.95 8.05 9.16
CA CYS A 223 -33.43 7.50 10.41
C CYS A 223 -34.69 6.66 10.16
N VAL A 224 -34.67 5.37 10.54
CA VAL A 224 -35.81 4.44 10.40
C VAL A 224 -36.55 4.21 11.72
N LEU A 225 -35.87 4.38 12.86
CA LEU A 225 -36.46 4.35 14.19
C LEU A 225 -35.72 5.36 15.07
N ASN A 226 -36.46 6.15 15.84
CA ASN A 226 -35.92 6.95 16.94
C ASN A 226 -36.94 6.84 18.08
N GLN A 227 -36.64 6.01 19.07
CA GLN A 227 -37.58 5.68 20.13
C GLN A 227 -36.88 5.68 21.47
N ILE A 228 -37.54 6.28 22.46
CA ILE A 228 -37.18 6.21 23.87
C ILE A 228 -38.07 5.18 24.55
N LYS A 229 -37.48 4.32 25.38
CA LYS A 229 -38.21 3.41 26.26
C LYS A 229 -37.60 3.41 27.66
N GLU A 230 -38.45 3.24 28.66
CA GLU A 230 -38.05 3.00 30.05
C GLU A 230 -37.57 1.56 30.22
N MET A 231 -36.46 1.39 30.90
CA MET A 231 -35.86 0.12 31.30
C MET A 231 -35.74 0.14 32.82
N ASN A 232 -36.67 -0.52 33.50
CA ASN A 232 -36.74 -0.50 34.96
C ASN A 232 -35.53 -1.24 35.56
N SER A 233 -35.25 -0.99 36.83
CA SER A 233 -34.25 -1.68 37.65
C SER A 233 -34.31 -3.21 37.51
N ASN A 234 -35.53 -3.79 37.52
CA ASN A 234 -35.76 -5.23 37.37
C ASN A 234 -35.68 -5.78 35.94
N ASP A 235 -35.61 -4.91 34.92
CA ASP A 235 -35.53 -5.35 33.52
C ASP A 235 -34.09 -5.73 33.16
N ASP A 236 -33.86 -6.97 32.71
CA ASP A 236 -32.54 -7.46 32.27
C ASP A 236 -32.16 -6.91 30.89
N TYR A 237 -33.15 -6.63 30.04
CA TYR A 237 -32.95 -6.18 28.67
C TYR A 237 -34.11 -5.33 28.14
N ILE A 238 -33.83 -4.59 27.07
CA ILE A 238 -34.84 -3.86 26.31
C ILE A 238 -34.62 -4.04 24.81
N GLU A 239 -35.72 -4.07 24.05
CA GLU A 239 -35.68 -4.36 22.62
C GLU A 239 -36.22 -3.22 21.78
N PHE A 240 -35.63 -3.01 20.61
CA PHE A 240 -36.04 -2.04 19.62
C PHE A 240 -36.14 -2.73 18.26
N ASP A 241 -37.29 -2.64 17.62
CA ASP A 241 -37.59 -3.30 16.34
C ASP A 241 -37.91 -2.24 15.27
N SER A 242 -37.40 -2.47 14.06
CA SER A 242 -37.60 -1.63 12.89
C SER A 242 -38.32 -2.41 11.78
N ASN A 243 -39.13 -1.71 11.00
CA ASN A 243 -39.83 -2.33 9.86
C ASN A 243 -38.90 -2.56 8.65
N GLU A 244 -37.84 -1.77 8.57
CA GLU A 244 -36.76 -1.86 7.58
C GLU A 244 -35.51 -2.48 8.19
N ASP A 245 -34.61 -2.96 7.35
CA ASP A 245 -33.31 -3.39 7.85
C ASP A 245 -32.48 -2.17 8.31
N ILE A 246 -31.62 -2.31 9.32
CA ILE A 246 -30.75 -1.25 9.89
C ILE A 246 -29.26 -1.31 9.47
N SER A 247 -28.65 -0.17 9.11
CA SER A 247 -27.22 -0.02 8.74
C SER A 247 -26.39 0.65 9.82
N GLU A 248 -27.04 1.35 10.74
CA GLU A 248 -26.39 2.14 11.77
C GLU A 248 -27.27 2.13 13.01
N VAL A 249 -26.62 2.05 14.16
CA VAL A 249 -27.21 1.95 15.49
C VAL A 249 -26.59 3.02 16.35
N CYS A 250 -27.41 3.87 16.96
CA CYS A 250 -27.01 4.81 17.99
C CYS A 250 -27.89 4.58 19.22
N VAL A 251 -27.26 4.22 20.34
CA VAL A 251 -27.92 3.97 21.62
C VAL A 251 -27.41 4.99 22.62
N ASN A 252 -28.32 5.65 23.30
CA ASN A 252 -28.03 6.52 24.43
C ASN A 252 -28.89 6.09 25.61
N ILE A 253 -28.30 5.99 26.80
CA ILE A 253 -28.98 5.58 28.03
C ILE A 253 -28.78 6.68 29.05
N TRP A 254 -29.86 7.14 29.66
CA TRP A 254 -29.87 8.13 30.74
C TRP A 254 -30.38 7.48 32.03
N SER A 255 -29.89 7.96 33.16
CA SER A 255 -30.54 7.73 34.45
C SER A 255 -31.86 8.49 34.50
N GLU A 256 -32.96 7.81 34.85
CA GLU A 256 -34.25 8.48 35.02
C GLU A 256 -34.25 9.42 36.23
N GLU A 257 -33.57 9.04 37.31
CA GLU A 257 -33.49 9.81 38.55
C GLU A 257 -32.66 11.10 38.39
N SER A 258 -31.46 11.00 37.81
CA SER A 258 -30.55 12.14 37.69
C SER A 258 -30.67 12.89 36.36
N GLY A 259 -31.29 12.28 35.35
CA GLY A 259 -31.32 12.81 33.97
C GLY A 259 -29.96 12.79 33.26
N GLU A 260 -28.93 12.21 33.87
CA GLU A 260 -27.57 12.18 33.31
C GLU A 260 -27.39 11.07 32.28
N LEU A 261 -26.64 11.34 31.21
CA LEU A 261 -26.25 10.33 30.22
C LEU A 261 -25.24 9.36 30.85
N VAL A 262 -25.61 8.09 30.96
CA VAL A 262 -24.79 7.03 31.57
C VAL A 262 -24.03 6.20 30.54
N TYR A 263 -24.60 5.99 29.35
CA TYR A 263 -23.98 5.17 28.31
C TYR A 263 -24.34 5.67 26.92
N THR A 264 -23.37 5.59 26.00
CA THR A 264 -23.58 5.85 24.59
C THR A 264 -22.82 4.83 23.74
N SER A 265 -23.45 4.36 22.67
CA SER A 265 -22.85 3.46 21.70
C SER A 265 -23.29 3.84 20.30
N HIS A 266 -22.32 3.95 19.41
CA HIS A 266 -22.54 4.12 17.99
C HIS A 266 -21.88 2.96 17.24
N ALA A 267 -22.59 2.38 16.28
CA ALA A 267 -22.04 1.34 15.45
C ALA A 267 -22.66 1.30 14.05
N ASN A 268 -21.82 1.08 13.06
CA ASN A 268 -22.25 0.78 11.70
C ASN A 268 -22.35 -0.73 11.49
N LEU A 269 -23.51 -1.18 11.01
CA LEU A 269 -23.77 -2.55 10.60
C LEU A 269 -23.44 -2.71 9.11
N SER A 270 -22.40 -3.47 8.80
CA SER A 270 -22.05 -3.80 7.42
C SER A 270 -23.15 -4.66 6.78
N ARG A 271 -23.94 -4.04 5.89
CA ARG A 271 -25.05 -4.71 5.18
C ARG A 271 -24.62 -5.42 3.91
N GLN A 272 -23.66 -4.81 3.23
CA GLN A 272 -23.12 -5.30 1.98
C GLN A 272 -21.64 -4.95 1.96
N MET A 273 -20.78 -5.96 1.84
CA MET A 273 -19.44 -5.76 1.32
C MET A 273 -19.54 -5.85 -0.20
N ILE A 274 -19.60 -4.71 -0.87
CA ILE A 274 -19.35 -4.68 -2.31
C ILE A 274 -17.84 -4.88 -2.47
N PHE A 275 -17.42 -6.11 -2.70
CA PHE A 275 -16.12 -6.37 -3.31
C PHE A 275 -16.22 -5.96 -4.78
N SER A 276 -16.16 -4.65 -5.03
CA SER A 276 -15.67 -4.21 -6.32
C SER A 276 -14.19 -4.59 -6.32
N MET A 277 -13.85 -5.70 -6.97
CA MET A 277 -12.56 -5.74 -7.66
C MET A 277 -12.66 -4.64 -8.72
N ASN A 278 -12.35 -3.41 -8.33
CA ASN A 278 -11.65 -2.55 -9.24
C ASN A 278 -10.34 -3.32 -9.51
N ILE A 279 -10.33 -4.10 -10.59
CA ILE A 279 -9.13 -4.18 -11.41
C ILE A 279 -8.87 -2.72 -11.72
N ASN A 280 -8.05 -2.07 -10.90
CA ASN A 280 -7.62 -0.71 -11.15
C ASN A 280 -6.88 -0.77 -12.49
N ASN A 281 -7.60 -0.42 -13.55
CA ASN A 281 -7.04 0.22 -14.74
C ASN A 281 -6.58 1.65 -14.39
N ASN A 282 -5.99 1.85 -13.21
CA ASN A 282 -5.17 3.02 -12.98
C ASN A 282 -3.83 2.69 -13.66
N THR A 283 -3.82 2.82 -14.98
CA THR A 283 -2.60 2.95 -15.76
C THR A 283 -1.85 4.14 -15.18
N LYS A 284 -0.88 3.82 -14.32
CA LYS A 284 0.18 4.74 -13.96
C LYS A 284 1.03 4.91 -15.22
N TYR A 285 0.71 5.92 -16.01
CA TYR A 285 1.60 6.32 -17.10
C TYR A 285 2.87 6.86 -16.46
N LEU A 286 4.03 6.33 -16.88
CA LEU A 286 5.35 6.85 -16.57
C LEU A 286 5.81 7.62 -17.81
N LEU A 287 5.78 8.94 -17.76
CA LEU A 287 6.20 9.79 -18.88
C LEU A 287 7.73 9.88 -18.96
N HIS A 288 8.30 9.54 -20.11
CA HIS A 288 9.71 9.78 -20.46
C HIS A 288 9.76 10.79 -21.61
N ASP A 289 10.45 11.90 -21.39
CA ASP A 289 10.54 13.05 -22.29
C ASP A 289 11.89 13.73 -22.06
N GLU A 290 12.36 14.49 -23.06
CA GLU A 290 13.67 15.11 -23.04
C GLU A 290 13.88 16.00 -21.80
N TRP A 291 12.82 16.66 -21.32
CA TRP A 291 12.87 17.48 -20.13
C TRP A 291 13.06 16.65 -18.85
N SER A 292 12.27 15.60 -18.62
CA SER A 292 12.45 14.74 -17.44
C SER A 292 13.77 13.95 -17.46
N ASP A 293 14.23 13.52 -18.63
CA ASP A 293 15.51 12.80 -18.78
C ASP A 293 16.72 13.71 -18.56
N LYS A 294 16.66 14.97 -19.01
CA LYS A 294 17.68 15.98 -18.71
C LYS A 294 17.75 16.25 -17.21
N LEU A 295 16.61 16.42 -16.54
CA LEU A 295 16.55 16.61 -15.08
C LEU A 295 17.08 15.39 -14.31
N GLN A 296 16.79 14.18 -14.76
CA GLN A 296 17.32 12.95 -14.16
C GLN A 296 18.86 12.92 -14.21
N LYS A 297 19.47 13.33 -15.34
CA LYS A 297 20.92 13.44 -15.49
C LYS A 297 21.49 14.53 -14.57
N THR A 298 20.83 15.69 -14.48
CA THR A 298 21.23 16.81 -13.60
C THR A 298 21.16 16.46 -12.11
N PHE A 299 20.26 15.57 -11.67
CA PHE A 299 20.10 15.23 -10.25
C PHE A 299 21.12 14.22 -9.69
N GLY A 300 22.00 13.65 -10.53
CA GLY A 300 23.22 12.97 -10.07
C GLY A 300 23.04 11.87 -9.01
N GLY A 301 21.91 11.14 -9.02
CA GLY A 301 21.67 10.01 -8.11
C GLY A 301 21.00 10.35 -6.77
N SER A 302 20.56 11.58 -6.52
CA SER A 302 19.82 11.91 -5.28
C SER A 302 18.48 11.18 -5.20
N LYS A 303 18.36 10.21 -4.29
CA LYS A 303 17.17 9.36 -4.10
C LYS A 303 15.88 10.15 -3.84
N GLU A 304 15.97 11.29 -3.14
CA GLU A 304 14.81 12.16 -2.87
C GLU A 304 14.36 12.95 -4.10
N LYS A 305 15.30 13.53 -4.85
CA LYS A 305 15.00 14.28 -6.09
C LYS A 305 14.47 13.35 -7.18
N ILE A 306 15.05 12.15 -7.30
CA ILE A 306 14.59 11.10 -8.22
C ILE A 306 13.17 10.64 -7.85
N LYS A 307 12.87 10.39 -6.57
CA LYS A 307 11.50 10.07 -6.13
C LYS A 307 10.49 11.16 -6.48
N LYS A 308 10.88 12.43 -6.40
CA LYS A 308 10.01 13.57 -6.75
C LYS A 308 9.78 13.64 -8.26
N LEU A 309 10.82 13.41 -9.06
CA LEU A 309 10.72 13.26 -10.51
C LEU A 309 9.83 12.07 -10.90
N ASP A 310 9.99 10.92 -10.25
CA ASP A 310 9.19 9.71 -10.51
C ASP A 310 7.69 9.92 -10.19
N LYS A 311 7.37 10.71 -9.16
CA LYS A 311 5.98 11.11 -8.87
C LYS A 311 5.37 11.98 -9.96
N ILE A 312 6.15 12.87 -10.57
CA ILE A 312 5.70 13.73 -11.69
C ILE A 312 5.54 12.91 -12.97
N ARG A 313 6.41 11.91 -13.15
CA ARG A 313 6.28 10.95 -14.23
C ARG A 313 5.02 10.10 -14.08
N THR A 314 4.50 9.92 -12.85
CA THR A 314 3.35 9.05 -12.51
C THR A 314 2.01 9.81 -12.48
N VAL A 315 1.09 9.44 -13.37
CA VAL A 315 -0.28 10.01 -13.44
C VAL A 315 -1.29 9.12 -12.70
N GLU A 316 -2.14 9.72 -11.84
CA GLU A 316 -3.18 9.06 -11.02
C GLU A 316 -4.33 10.04 -10.73
N HIS A 317 -5.59 9.60 -10.82
CA HIS A 317 -6.79 10.42 -10.61
C HIS A 317 -7.53 10.01 -9.35
N ASN A 318 -7.96 10.97 -8.49
CA ASN A 318 -9.04 10.78 -7.51
C ASN A 318 -9.53 12.10 -6.86
N SER A 319 -10.78 12.05 -6.40
CA SER A 319 -11.69 13.12 -5.95
C SER A 319 -11.69 13.39 -4.43
N ILE A 320 -12.16 14.59 -4.02
CA ILE A 320 -12.22 15.08 -2.62
C ILE A 320 -13.67 15.42 -2.21
N PRO A 321 -14.09 15.19 -0.94
CA PRO A 321 -15.39 15.55 -0.37
C PRO A 321 -15.46 16.98 0.23
N MET A 322 -16.67 17.47 0.53
CA MET A 322 -16.93 18.80 1.15
C MET A 322 -17.74 18.66 2.46
N VAL A 323 -17.54 19.57 3.43
CA VAL A 323 -18.27 19.66 4.72
C VAL A 323 -18.60 21.15 5.02
N SER A 324 -19.74 21.42 5.68
CA SER A 324 -20.20 22.74 6.14
C SER A 324 -20.46 22.76 7.67
N LYS A 325 -20.40 23.92 8.34
CA LYS A 325 -20.96 24.16 9.71
C LYS A 325 -21.15 25.69 10.00
N VAL A 326 -22.12 26.02 10.88
CA VAL A 326 -22.70 27.37 11.19
C VAL A 326 -22.75 27.64 12.72
N GLY A 327 -22.58 28.91 13.17
CA GLY A 327 -23.02 29.45 14.49
C GLY A 327 -21.97 30.25 15.32
N ASP A 328 -22.41 31.30 16.08
CA ASP A 328 -21.57 32.18 16.95
C ASP A 328 -21.79 31.90 18.48
N PHE A 329 -20.70 31.83 19.28
CA PHE A 329 -20.70 31.39 20.69
C PHE A 329 -20.28 32.47 21.72
N LYS A 330 -21.05 33.55 21.85
CA LYS A 330 -20.66 34.78 22.58
C LYS A 330 -20.49 34.71 24.12
N ASN A 331 -20.94 33.66 24.81
CA ASN A 331 -20.96 33.63 26.30
C ASN A 331 -19.92 32.68 26.93
N ASP A 332 -19.03 32.10 26.13
CA ASP A 332 -18.14 31.02 26.53
C ASP A 332 -16.67 31.46 26.37
N PRO A 333 -15.95 31.86 27.43
CA PRO A 333 -14.60 32.41 27.30
C PRO A 333 -13.58 31.38 26.76
N TRP A 334 -13.81 30.09 26.99
CA TRP A 334 -13.04 29.00 26.36
C TRP A 334 -13.30 28.86 24.87
N ASN A 335 -14.46 29.29 24.35
CA ASN A 335 -14.71 29.32 22.91
C ASN A 335 -13.88 30.42 22.24
N GLU A 336 -13.82 31.63 22.81
CA GLU A 336 -12.95 32.70 22.33
C GLU A 336 -11.47 32.31 22.42
N ALA A 337 -11.03 31.75 23.56
CA ALA A 337 -9.67 31.25 23.72
C ALA A 337 -9.37 30.10 22.76
N GLY A 338 -10.31 29.17 22.55
CA GLY A 338 -10.18 28.06 21.62
C GLY A 338 -10.12 28.51 20.16
N GLU A 339 -10.94 29.48 19.76
CA GLU A 339 -10.88 30.12 18.44
C GLU A 339 -9.58 30.89 18.24
N LEU A 340 -9.15 31.62 19.25
CA LEU A 340 -7.89 32.34 19.27
C LEU A 340 -6.72 31.35 19.11
N SER A 341 -6.71 30.25 19.85
CA SER A 341 -5.72 29.19 19.71
C SER A 341 -5.75 28.60 18.30
N ARG A 342 -6.93 28.21 17.78
CA ARG A 342 -7.10 27.73 16.41
C ARG A 342 -6.49 28.71 15.40
N ARG A 343 -6.76 30.01 15.54
CA ARG A 343 -6.24 31.07 14.68
C ARG A 343 -4.73 31.24 14.79
N LEU A 344 -4.17 31.25 16.00
CA LEU A 344 -2.73 31.39 16.24
C LEU A 344 -1.96 30.18 15.71
N ILE A 345 -2.48 28.97 15.96
CA ILE A 345 -1.85 27.70 15.57
C ILE A 345 -1.98 27.43 14.07
N LYS A 346 -3.04 27.94 13.43
CA LYS A 346 -3.24 27.88 11.97
C LYS A 346 -2.01 28.37 11.18
N VAL A 347 -1.31 29.40 11.67
CA VAL A 347 -0.09 29.94 11.03
C VAL A 347 1.04 28.90 10.96
N TYR A 348 1.09 27.99 11.92
CA TYR A 348 2.09 26.92 11.98
C TYR A 348 1.67 25.68 11.18
N ARG A 349 0.40 25.55 10.78
CA ARG A 349 -0.04 24.47 9.87
C ARG A 349 0.67 24.60 8.53
N LYS A 350 1.04 23.47 7.92
CA LYS A 350 1.41 23.47 6.51
C LYS A 350 0.13 23.67 5.68
N GLU A 351 -0.36 24.89 5.57
CA GLU A 351 -1.43 25.22 4.63
C GLU A 351 -0.91 25.04 3.20
N ASN A 352 -1.79 24.68 2.27
CA ASN A 352 -1.50 24.81 0.85
C ASN A 352 -1.65 26.29 0.48
N PRO A 353 -0.57 27.07 0.34
CA PRO A 353 -0.69 28.47 -0.02
C PRO A 353 -1.40 28.60 -1.38
N LYS A 354 -2.30 29.60 -1.48
CA LYS A 354 -2.97 29.98 -2.75
C LYS A 354 -1.97 30.51 -3.77
N GLY A 355 -0.90 31.16 -3.33
CA GLY A 355 0.24 31.52 -4.18
C GLY A 355 1.38 30.51 -4.06
N ALA A 356 2.41 30.66 -4.87
CA ALA A 356 3.62 29.87 -4.74
C ALA A 356 4.86 30.67 -5.08
N PHE A 357 5.93 30.40 -4.33
CA PHE A 357 7.27 30.88 -4.65
C PHE A 357 8.21 29.68 -4.77
N CYS A 358 8.52 29.31 -6.01
CA CYS A 358 9.47 28.26 -6.33
C CYS A 358 10.85 28.92 -6.38
N LYS A 359 11.63 28.75 -5.31
CA LYS A 359 12.95 29.37 -5.17
C LYS A 359 14.00 28.58 -5.94
N LYS A 360 14.89 29.28 -6.67
CA LYS A 360 16.09 28.66 -7.25
C LYS A 360 17.12 28.37 -6.15
N ILE A 361 17.28 27.09 -5.81
CA ILE A 361 18.27 26.60 -4.82
C ILE A 361 19.37 25.77 -5.53
N GLY A 362 19.03 25.06 -6.61
CA GLY A 362 19.96 24.34 -7.48
C GLY A 362 19.39 24.18 -8.90
N GLU A 363 20.16 23.55 -9.81
CA GLU A 363 19.71 23.29 -11.18
C GLU A 363 18.53 22.30 -11.20
N GLY A 364 17.48 22.61 -11.95
CA GLY A 364 16.32 21.75 -12.20
C GLY A 364 15.24 21.67 -11.11
N GLU A 365 15.56 21.92 -9.83
CA GLU A 365 14.58 21.83 -8.73
C GLU A 365 13.46 22.87 -8.83
N CYS A 366 13.83 24.11 -9.13
CA CYS A 366 12.87 25.21 -9.25
C CYS A 366 11.91 24.98 -10.42
N GLU A 367 12.40 24.42 -11.53
CA GLU A 367 11.60 24.05 -12.70
C GLU A 367 10.57 22.96 -12.36
N ILE A 368 10.99 21.93 -11.61
CA ILE A 368 10.09 20.91 -11.08
C ILE A 368 9.03 21.49 -10.13
N ASP A 369 9.44 22.33 -9.20
CA ASP A 369 8.53 22.90 -8.20
C ASP A 369 7.46 23.79 -8.85
N SER A 370 7.88 24.58 -9.83
CA SER A 370 7.00 25.43 -10.63
C SER A 370 5.97 24.61 -11.38
N PHE A 371 6.44 23.52 -12.01
CA PHE A 371 5.60 22.60 -12.75
C PHE A 371 4.55 21.90 -11.86
N CYS A 372 4.99 21.27 -10.76
CA CYS A 372 4.11 20.58 -9.82
C CYS A 372 2.99 21.48 -9.35
N LYS A 373 3.32 22.73 -8.99
CA LYS A 373 2.32 23.63 -8.42
C LYS A 373 1.24 24.04 -9.42
N ILE A 374 1.61 24.27 -10.68
CA ILE A 374 0.62 24.58 -11.72
C ILE A 374 -0.27 23.37 -11.97
N VAL A 375 0.31 22.18 -12.09
CA VAL A 375 -0.46 20.93 -12.22
C VAL A 375 -1.40 20.72 -11.03
N ASP A 376 -0.96 21.02 -9.81
CA ASP A 376 -1.81 20.98 -8.62
C ASP A 376 -3.02 21.93 -8.75
N TYR A 377 -2.86 23.11 -9.37
CA TYR A 377 -3.97 24.04 -9.61
C TYR A 377 -4.94 23.59 -10.70
N LEU A 378 -4.45 22.94 -11.75
CA LEU A 378 -5.27 22.40 -12.84
C LEU A 378 -6.08 21.18 -12.38
N ASN A 379 -5.52 20.40 -11.45
CA ASN A 379 -6.10 19.13 -11.01
C ASN A 379 -7.05 19.22 -9.82
N GLN A 380 -7.41 20.43 -9.37
CA GLN A 380 -8.41 20.59 -8.31
C GLN A 380 -9.78 20.16 -8.82
N SER A 381 -10.47 19.29 -8.08
CA SER A 381 -11.74 18.66 -8.51
C SER A 381 -12.86 19.65 -8.82
N ARG A 382 -12.83 20.83 -8.20
CA ARG A 382 -13.81 21.89 -8.44
C ARG A 382 -13.55 22.72 -9.70
N VAL A 383 -12.39 22.57 -10.34
CA VAL A 383 -12.03 23.37 -11.52
C VAL A 383 -12.60 22.70 -12.77
N ASN A 384 -13.50 23.38 -13.47
CA ASN A 384 -14.16 22.86 -14.67
C ASN A 384 -13.51 23.35 -15.96
N LYS A 385 -12.93 24.56 -15.96
CA LYS A 385 -12.31 25.18 -17.11
C LYS A 385 -11.10 26.01 -16.67
N VAL A 386 -10.03 25.95 -17.45
CA VAL A 386 -8.85 26.77 -17.25
C VAL A 386 -8.50 27.52 -18.54
N ILE A 387 -8.16 28.80 -18.37
CA ILE A 387 -7.59 29.63 -19.43
C ILE A 387 -6.15 29.98 -19.04
N ILE A 388 -5.19 29.52 -19.84
CA ILE A 388 -3.78 29.89 -19.70
C ILE A 388 -3.44 30.90 -20.78
N VAL A 389 -2.99 32.09 -20.38
CA VAL A 389 -2.38 33.07 -21.28
C VAL A 389 -0.88 33.00 -21.08
N ASP A 390 -0.14 32.59 -22.11
CA ASP A 390 1.32 32.61 -22.11
C ASP A 390 1.82 32.86 -23.54
N PRO A 391 2.43 34.02 -23.83
CA PRO A 391 2.81 34.40 -25.19
C PRO A 391 3.86 33.49 -25.81
N TYR A 392 4.64 32.76 -25.00
CA TYR A 392 5.74 31.92 -25.46
C TYR A 392 5.49 30.43 -25.21
N PHE A 393 4.22 30.00 -25.23
CA PHE A 393 3.84 28.60 -24.98
C PHE A 393 4.28 27.68 -26.14
N SER A 394 5.56 27.30 -26.13
CA SER A 394 6.27 26.56 -27.18
C SER A 394 6.00 25.05 -27.15
N ILE A 395 6.52 24.29 -28.13
CA ILE A 395 6.48 22.81 -28.12
C ILE A 395 7.05 22.25 -26.80
N LYS A 396 8.13 22.83 -26.25
CA LYS A 396 8.69 22.39 -24.97
C LYS A 396 7.73 22.62 -23.81
N ALA A 397 7.01 23.75 -23.79
CA ALA A 397 5.98 23.98 -22.79
C ALA A 397 4.83 22.99 -22.95
N MET A 398 4.43 22.68 -24.20
CA MET A 398 3.40 21.68 -24.50
C MET A 398 3.79 20.28 -24.02
N GLU A 399 5.02 19.83 -24.31
CA GLU A 399 5.59 18.56 -23.85
C GLU A 399 5.60 18.45 -22.32
N LYS A 400 5.94 19.56 -21.64
CA LYS A 400 5.92 19.62 -20.18
C LYS A 400 4.51 19.50 -19.62
N PHE A 401 3.54 20.24 -20.17
CA PHE A 401 2.25 20.45 -19.51
C PHE A 401 1.12 19.54 -20.02
N LEU A 402 0.91 19.42 -21.33
CA LEU A 402 -0.34 18.91 -21.89
C LEU A 402 -0.62 17.44 -21.54
N CYS A 403 0.42 16.62 -21.38
CA CYS A 403 0.28 15.19 -21.08
C CYS A 403 0.18 14.88 -19.57
N ARG A 404 0.34 15.89 -18.70
CA ARG A 404 0.47 15.72 -17.23
C ARG A 404 -0.70 16.31 -16.43
N VAL A 405 -1.68 16.89 -17.13
CA VAL A 405 -2.94 17.32 -16.53
C VAL A 405 -3.78 16.09 -16.25
N LYS A 406 -4.12 15.90 -14.97
CA LYS A 406 -4.86 14.74 -14.48
C LYS A 406 -6.38 15.01 -14.48
N ASN A 407 -6.87 16.23 -14.36
CA ASN A 407 -8.33 16.39 -14.38
C ASN A 407 -8.89 16.13 -15.79
N SER A 408 -9.44 14.93 -16.06
CA SER A 408 -9.94 14.52 -17.39
C SER A 408 -11.15 15.34 -17.85
N GLU A 409 -11.92 15.87 -16.91
CA GLU A 409 -13.09 16.71 -17.17
C GLU A 409 -12.71 18.20 -17.39
N LEU A 410 -11.43 18.55 -17.22
CA LEU A 410 -10.96 19.93 -17.33
C LEU A 410 -11.04 20.44 -18.77
N ARG A 411 -11.77 21.51 -19.02
CA ARG A 411 -11.68 22.21 -20.31
C ARG A 411 -10.46 23.13 -20.33
N LEU A 412 -9.43 22.79 -21.09
CA LEU A 412 -8.20 23.58 -21.16
C LEU A 412 -8.19 24.46 -22.43
N GLU A 413 -8.07 25.78 -22.23
CA GLU A 413 -7.94 26.79 -23.28
C GLU A 413 -6.59 27.51 -23.12
N ILE A 414 -5.75 27.48 -24.15
CA ILE A 414 -4.44 28.12 -24.15
C ILE A 414 -4.43 29.24 -25.17
N ILE A 415 -4.05 30.44 -24.72
CA ILE A 415 -3.90 31.63 -25.55
C ILE A 415 -2.42 31.98 -25.61
N THR A 416 -1.86 31.93 -26.81
CA THR A 416 -0.43 32.13 -27.06
C THR A 416 -0.22 33.18 -28.16
N SER A 417 1.04 33.56 -28.39
CA SER A 417 1.43 34.56 -29.38
C SER A 417 2.75 34.20 -30.05
N LEU A 418 2.73 33.00 -30.63
CA LEU A 418 3.84 32.40 -31.36
C LEU A 418 3.92 32.98 -32.77
N ASN A 419 5.15 33.21 -33.21
CA ASN A 419 5.47 33.57 -34.59
C ASN A 419 6.11 32.37 -35.30
N ASP A 420 6.50 32.55 -36.56
CA ASP A 420 7.18 31.50 -37.34
C ASP A 420 8.60 31.17 -36.83
N ILE A 421 9.08 31.82 -35.77
CA ILE A 421 10.40 31.60 -35.17
C ILE A 421 10.21 30.95 -33.79
N ASP A 422 10.94 29.85 -33.56
CA ASP A 422 10.98 29.14 -32.28
C ASP A 422 11.43 30.08 -31.14
N PRO A 423 10.60 30.31 -30.09
CA PRO A 423 10.95 31.18 -28.97
C PRO A 423 12.11 30.65 -28.11
N ASP A 424 12.50 29.37 -28.27
CA ASP A 424 13.55 28.71 -27.49
C ASP A 424 14.94 28.72 -28.16
N LYS A 425 15.07 29.23 -29.39
CA LYS A 425 16.36 29.29 -30.10
C LYS A 425 16.96 30.71 -30.05
N TYR A 426 18.21 30.80 -29.60
CA TYR A 426 18.98 32.05 -29.68
C TYR A 426 19.11 32.47 -31.16
N THR A 427 18.79 33.74 -31.42
CA THR A 427 18.52 34.38 -32.72
C THR A 427 19.63 34.36 -33.78
N ASN A 428 20.71 33.59 -33.58
CA ASN A 428 21.87 33.56 -34.49
C ASN A 428 22.03 32.29 -35.32
N VAL A 429 21.13 31.30 -35.20
CA VAL A 429 21.20 30.06 -36.01
C VAL A 429 19.90 29.89 -36.78
N ALA A 430 19.99 30.06 -38.11
CA ALA A 430 18.99 29.80 -39.16
C ALA A 430 17.51 30.01 -38.78
N LYS A 431 16.92 31.11 -39.29
CA LYS A 431 15.46 31.34 -39.30
C LYS A 431 14.73 30.08 -39.78
N ASN A 432 14.20 29.29 -38.85
CA ASN A 432 13.36 28.14 -39.19
C ASN A 432 11.98 28.69 -39.52
N THR A 433 11.69 29.03 -40.77
CA THR A 433 10.49 29.79 -41.20
C THR A 433 9.16 29.02 -41.12
N ASN A 434 9.06 27.98 -40.28
CA ASN A 434 7.92 27.05 -40.28
C ASN A 434 7.48 26.54 -38.89
N TYR A 435 7.83 27.26 -37.81
CA TYR A 435 7.62 26.77 -36.44
C TYR A 435 6.13 26.49 -36.10
N LEU A 436 5.19 27.29 -36.59
CA LEU A 436 3.76 27.06 -36.36
C LEU A 436 3.26 25.74 -36.97
N ASN A 437 3.86 25.27 -38.07
CA ASN A 437 3.55 23.96 -38.62
C ASN A 437 4.17 22.82 -37.81
N GLU A 438 5.36 23.01 -37.25
CA GLU A 438 5.95 22.04 -36.30
C GLU A 438 5.07 21.88 -35.06
N VAL A 439 4.49 22.97 -34.55
CA VAL A 439 3.52 22.94 -33.44
C VAL A 439 2.30 22.09 -33.82
N ARG A 440 1.72 22.30 -35.01
CA ARG A 440 0.58 21.50 -35.50
C ARG A 440 0.94 20.04 -35.67
N GLU A 441 2.12 19.73 -36.22
CA GLU A 441 2.58 18.36 -36.38
C GLU A 441 2.82 17.68 -35.04
N PHE A 442 3.39 18.39 -34.06
CA PHE A 442 3.58 17.92 -32.69
C PHE A 442 2.24 17.55 -32.06
N LEU A 443 1.25 18.45 -32.12
CA LEU A 443 -0.08 18.23 -31.56
C LEU A 443 -0.79 17.05 -32.25
N ARG A 444 -0.68 16.96 -33.58
CA ARG A 444 -1.25 15.85 -34.37
C ARG A 444 -0.61 14.50 -34.05
N LYS A 445 0.73 14.46 -33.90
CA LYS A 445 1.49 13.24 -33.61
C LYS A 445 1.19 12.73 -32.20
N ASN A 446 0.98 13.64 -31.26
CA ASN A 446 0.80 13.34 -29.84
C ASN A 446 -0.66 13.40 -29.36
N ASN A 447 -1.64 13.47 -30.28
CA ASN A 447 -3.07 13.63 -29.94
C ASN A 447 -3.58 12.63 -28.89
N ASN A 448 -3.08 11.39 -28.93
CA ASN A 448 -3.54 10.32 -28.05
C ASN A 448 -3.08 10.48 -26.59
N ILE A 449 -2.12 11.36 -26.31
CA ILE A 449 -1.54 11.55 -24.97
C ILE A 449 -1.69 12.98 -24.44
N ILE A 450 -2.05 13.94 -25.29
CA ILE A 450 -2.39 15.31 -24.88
C ILE A 450 -3.83 15.35 -24.32
N HIS A 451 -4.11 16.35 -23.49
CA HIS A 451 -5.41 16.51 -22.83
C HIS A 451 -6.61 16.46 -23.81
N GLN A 452 -7.63 15.64 -23.50
CA GLN A 452 -8.75 15.34 -24.41
C GLN A 452 -9.64 16.55 -24.75
N TYR A 453 -9.73 17.51 -23.84
CA TYR A 453 -10.47 18.78 -24.05
C TYR A 453 -9.48 19.94 -24.07
N LEU A 454 -8.89 20.19 -25.24
CA LEU A 454 -7.83 21.18 -25.45
C LEU A 454 -8.15 22.08 -26.65
N ARG A 455 -8.04 23.39 -26.42
CA ARG A 455 -8.06 24.40 -27.47
C ARG A 455 -6.85 25.31 -27.35
N ILE A 456 -6.18 25.54 -28.48
CA ILE A 456 -5.01 26.43 -28.55
C ILE A 456 -5.30 27.52 -29.58
N ILE A 457 -5.33 28.77 -29.11
CA ILE A 457 -5.56 29.97 -29.91
C ILE A 457 -4.26 30.78 -29.95
N ASN A 458 -3.77 31.06 -31.15
CA ASN A 458 -2.65 31.94 -31.39
C ASN A 458 -3.16 33.33 -31.77
N ILE A 459 -2.66 34.36 -31.09
CA ILE A 459 -3.02 35.76 -31.33
C ILE A 459 -1.76 36.51 -31.73
N THR A 460 -1.75 37.14 -32.90
CA THR A 460 -0.61 37.95 -33.37
C THR A 460 -1.06 39.32 -33.85
N GLN A 461 -0.13 40.28 -33.89
CA GLN A 461 -0.37 41.60 -34.46
C GLN A 461 0.66 41.82 -35.56
N ASN A 462 0.21 41.87 -36.82
CA ASN A 462 1.10 41.97 -37.98
C ASN A 462 2.22 40.91 -37.98
N LYS A 463 1.90 39.65 -37.63
CA LYS A 463 2.86 38.54 -37.48
C LYS A 463 3.92 38.69 -36.37
N ASN A 464 3.75 39.67 -35.48
CA ASN A 464 4.54 39.82 -34.27
C ASN A 464 3.73 39.41 -33.03
N THR A 465 4.44 39.26 -31.92
CA THR A 465 3.85 38.96 -30.61
C THR A 465 2.90 40.09 -30.19
N ALA A 466 1.66 39.75 -29.87
CA ALA A 466 0.57 40.67 -29.54
C ALA A 466 0.29 40.77 -28.04
N ILE A 467 0.65 39.74 -27.26
CA ILE A 467 0.43 39.67 -25.81
C ILE A 467 1.76 39.46 -25.08
N HIS A 468 1.91 40.01 -23.88
CA HIS A 468 3.11 39.87 -23.06
C HIS A 468 2.84 39.32 -21.65
N ASP A 469 1.62 39.50 -21.17
CA ASP A 469 1.21 39.09 -19.84
C ASP A 469 1.00 37.58 -19.73
N ARG A 470 1.13 37.04 -18.51
CA ARG A 470 0.90 35.63 -18.23
C ARG A 470 -0.13 35.44 -17.14
N TYR A 471 -1.26 34.87 -17.51
CA TYR A 471 -2.39 34.65 -16.62
C TYR A 471 -2.76 33.18 -16.57
N LEU A 472 -3.17 32.73 -15.39
CA LEU A 472 -3.85 31.45 -15.20
C LEU A 472 -5.20 31.76 -14.57
N LEU A 473 -6.28 31.61 -15.34
CA LEU A 473 -7.65 31.79 -14.86
C LEU A 473 -8.33 30.44 -14.72
N ARG A 474 -9.05 30.22 -13.62
CA ARG A 474 -9.77 28.98 -13.35
C ARG A 474 -11.22 29.26 -13.05
N LEU A 475 -12.08 28.64 -13.82
CA LEU A 475 -13.51 28.64 -13.59
C LEU A 475 -13.86 27.40 -12.77
N LEU A 476 -14.66 27.60 -11.73
CA LEU A 476 -15.07 26.56 -10.80
C LEU A 476 -16.46 26.02 -11.15
N ASP A 477 -16.76 24.83 -10.63
CA ASP A 477 -18.04 24.12 -10.78
C ASP A 477 -19.26 24.92 -10.29
N ASP A 478 -19.08 25.79 -9.30
CA ASP A 478 -20.09 26.70 -8.77
C ASP A 478 -20.27 27.99 -9.61
N GLY A 479 -19.54 28.11 -10.71
CA GLY A 479 -19.56 29.28 -11.60
C GLY A 479 -18.69 30.46 -11.13
N THR A 480 -17.98 30.33 -10.00
CA THR A 480 -17.01 31.35 -9.58
C THR A 480 -15.70 31.25 -10.36
N ILE A 481 -14.91 32.33 -10.33
CA ILE A 481 -13.60 32.41 -11.00
C ILE A 481 -12.53 32.84 -10.00
N ASP A 482 -11.35 32.23 -10.10
CA ASP A 482 -10.12 32.76 -9.51
C ASP A 482 -9.00 32.87 -10.57
N GLY A 483 -8.01 33.71 -10.28
CA GLY A 483 -6.95 34.05 -11.24
C GLY A 483 -5.59 34.22 -10.58
N TYR A 484 -4.55 33.95 -11.36
CA TYR A 484 -3.16 34.09 -10.95
C TYR A 484 -2.33 34.80 -12.01
N LEU A 485 -1.39 35.62 -11.54
CA LEU A 485 -0.30 36.18 -12.35
C LEU A 485 0.92 35.26 -12.25
N LEU A 486 1.54 34.97 -13.39
CA LEU A 486 2.75 34.16 -13.48
C LEU A 486 3.96 35.06 -13.76
N SER A 487 5.02 34.97 -12.95
CA SER A 487 6.17 35.87 -13.09
C SER A 487 6.97 35.66 -14.38
N ASN A 488 7.01 34.43 -14.89
CA ASN A 488 7.72 34.04 -16.12
C ASN A 488 6.80 33.19 -17.02
N SER A 489 7.21 32.98 -18.26
CA SER A 489 6.54 32.01 -19.14
C SER A 489 6.69 30.59 -18.58
N LEU A 490 5.68 29.76 -18.80
CA LEU A 490 5.69 28.32 -18.46
C LEU A 490 6.81 27.57 -19.18
N ASN A 491 7.24 28.09 -20.31
CA ASN A 491 8.33 27.54 -21.08
C ASN A 491 9.66 27.55 -20.29
N SER A 492 9.97 28.66 -19.61
CA SER A 492 11.20 28.88 -18.84
C SER A 492 11.00 28.95 -17.33
N ALA A 493 9.81 28.54 -16.84
CA ALA A 493 9.45 28.58 -15.43
C ALA A 493 10.47 27.82 -14.57
N GLY A 494 11.16 28.53 -13.68
CA GLY A 494 12.13 27.96 -12.77
C GLY A 494 13.48 27.52 -13.39
N GLN A 495 13.71 27.74 -14.68
CA GLN A 495 14.98 27.38 -15.34
C GLN A 495 16.13 28.31 -14.94
N ASN A 496 15.97 29.60 -15.23
CA ASN A 496 17.03 30.59 -15.06
C ASN A 496 16.88 31.38 -13.75
N TYR A 497 15.65 31.62 -13.30
CA TYR A 497 15.33 32.41 -12.11
C TYR A 497 14.22 31.75 -11.29
N SER A 498 14.00 32.25 -10.07
CA SER A 498 12.88 31.81 -9.24
C SER A 498 11.53 32.13 -9.93
N PHE A 499 10.50 31.33 -9.64
CA PHE A 499 9.17 31.47 -10.24
C PHE A 499 8.14 31.80 -9.18
N VAL A 500 7.31 32.81 -9.44
CA VAL A 500 6.25 33.27 -8.53
C VAL A 500 4.91 33.08 -9.23
N ILE A 501 3.97 32.48 -8.50
CA ILE A 501 2.55 32.47 -8.84
C ILE A 501 1.82 33.31 -7.80
N ALA A 502 1.32 34.48 -8.22
CA ALA A 502 0.66 35.43 -7.34
C ALA A 502 -0.87 35.36 -7.56
N PRO A 503 -1.68 35.11 -6.52
CA PRO A 503 -3.14 35.17 -6.65
C PRO A 503 -3.59 36.60 -6.92
N MET A 504 -4.56 36.76 -7.80
CA MET A 504 -5.22 38.03 -8.08
C MET A 504 -6.51 38.14 -7.25
N ASP A 505 -6.89 39.37 -6.91
CA ASP A 505 -8.19 39.64 -6.31
C ASP A 505 -9.33 39.36 -7.30
N LYS A 506 -10.54 39.15 -6.78
CA LYS A 506 -11.69 38.69 -7.56
C LYS A 506 -12.09 39.68 -8.67
N GLU A 507 -12.19 40.97 -8.37
CA GLU A 507 -12.51 42.00 -9.37
C GLU A 507 -11.43 42.13 -10.44
N VAL A 508 -10.15 42.03 -10.05
CA VAL A 508 -9.02 42.02 -11.00
C VAL A 508 -9.12 40.82 -11.94
N THR A 509 -9.50 39.66 -11.40
CA THR A 509 -9.70 38.44 -12.19
C THR A 509 -10.79 38.60 -13.25
N TYR A 510 -11.93 39.23 -12.91
CA TYR A 510 -12.99 39.51 -13.89
C TYR A 510 -12.54 40.48 -14.98
N ASN A 511 -11.85 41.56 -14.62
CA ASN A 511 -11.32 42.52 -15.60
C ASN A 511 -10.33 41.86 -16.57
N VAL A 512 -9.47 40.96 -16.06
CA VAL A 512 -8.54 40.19 -16.90
C VAL A 512 -9.29 39.22 -17.81
N LEU A 513 -10.35 38.56 -17.32
CA LEU A 513 -11.19 37.69 -18.14
C LEU A 513 -11.88 38.46 -19.27
N GLU A 514 -12.42 39.65 -18.98
CA GLU A 514 -13.05 40.52 -19.97
C GLU A 514 -12.05 40.92 -21.07
N TYR A 515 -10.87 41.40 -20.66
CA TYR A 515 -9.76 41.68 -21.58
C TYR A 515 -9.39 40.49 -22.47
N ILE A 516 -9.28 39.29 -21.89
CA ILE A 516 -8.97 38.05 -22.63
C ILE A 516 -10.08 37.71 -23.64
N ASN A 517 -11.35 37.92 -23.26
CA ASN A 517 -12.47 37.69 -24.16
C ASN A 517 -12.49 38.71 -25.31
N GLU A 518 -12.12 39.97 -25.08
CA GLU A 518 -12.03 40.98 -26.14
C GLU A 518 -10.94 40.67 -27.17
N ILE A 519 -9.77 40.22 -26.73
CA ILE A 519 -8.65 39.93 -27.66
C ILE A 519 -8.90 38.70 -28.53
N LYS A 520 -9.79 37.79 -28.10
CA LYS A 520 -10.16 36.57 -28.86
C LYS A 520 -11.46 36.70 -29.66
N ASP A 521 -12.15 37.84 -29.56
CA ASP A 521 -13.42 38.07 -30.25
C ASP A 521 -13.19 38.66 -31.65
N GLU A 522 -13.44 37.86 -32.69
CA GLU A 522 -13.28 38.29 -34.08
C GLU A 522 -14.16 39.49 -34.47
N GLU A 523 -15.36 39.63 -33.92
CA GLU A 523 -16.27 40.74 -34.21
C GLU A 523 -15.75 42.05 -33.61
N ILE A 524 -15.18 41.99 -32.41
CA ILE A 524 -14.49 43.14 -31.80
C ILE A 524 -13.25 43.50 -32.61
N GLN A 525 -12.44 42.53 -33.03
CA GLN A 525 -11.22 42.79 -33.81
C GLN A 525 -11.53 43.34 -35.22
N LYS A 526 -12.63 42.93 -35.85
CA LYS A 526 -13.09 43.48 -37.16
C LYS A 526 -13.42 44.97 -37.07
N LYS A 527 -13.89 45.47 -35.92
CA LYS A 527 -14.19 46.89 -35.69
C LYS A 527 -12.94 47.76 -35.48
N LYS A 528 -11.79 47.16 -35.16
CA LYS A 528 -10.51 47.87 -34.97
C LYS A 528 -9.84 48.20 -36.31
N SER A 529 -9.00 49.24 -36.29
CA SER A 529 -8.20 49.69 -37.43
C SER A 529 -7.21 48.59 -37.86
N LYS A 530 -6.76 48.60 -39.12
CA LYS A 530 -5.85 47.56 -39.64
C LYS A 530 -4.52 47.48 -38.87
N THR A 531 -4.09 48.58 -38.25
CA THR A 531 -2.88 48.67 -37.41
C THR A 531 -3.08 48.11 -36.00
N GLU A 532 -4.30 48.17 -35.46
CA GLU A 532 -4.63 47.72 -34.09
C GLU A 532 -5.32 46.36 -34.05
N ARG A 533 -5.72 45.83 -35.21
CA ARG A 533 -6.42 44.56 -35.33
C ARG A 533 -5.51 43.38 -35.01
N LEU A 534 -5.96 42.53 -34.11
CA LEU A 534 -5.32 41.25 -33.81
C LEU A 534 -5.76 40.18 -34.81
N GLN A 535 -4.81 39.31 -35.17
CA GLN A 535 -5.02 38.13 -36.01
C GLN A 535 -5.16 36.92 -35.11
N ILE A 536 -6.31 36.25 -35.19
CA ILE A 536 -6.65 35.09 -34.37
C ILE A 536 -6.56 33.84 -35.24
N GLU A 537 -5.80 32.86 -34.79
CA GLU A 537 -5.60 31.59 -35.49
C GLU A 537 -5.76 30.42 -34.50
N THR A 538 -6.63 29.47 -34.81
CA THR A 538 -6.77 28.26 -33.99
C THR A 538 -5.72 27.24 -34.42
N LEU A 539 -4.77 26.91 -33.54
CA LEU A 539 -3.72 25.93 -33.81
C LEU A 539 -4.18 24.50 -33.54
N TRP A 540 -5.09 24.32 -32.57
CA TRP A 540 -5.65 23.03 -32.18
C TRP A 540 -7.02 23.20 -31.55
N ASP A 541 -7.94 22.30 -31.85
CA ASP A 541 -9.27 22.30 -31.28
C ASP A 541 -9.82 20.87 -31.22
N THR A 542 -9.80 20.25 -30.05
CA THR A 542 -10.40 18.91 -29.87
C THR A 542 -11.91 18.95 -29.63
N TYR A 543 -12.51 20.14 -29.54
CA TYR A 543 -13.96 20.29 -29.45
C TYR A 543 -14.66 20.13 -30.82
N ASP A 544 -13.89 20.03 -31.92
CA ASP A 544 -14.39 19.89 -33.29
C ASP A 544 -14.27 18.43 -33.79
N GLU A 545 -15.40 17.83 -34.22
CA GLU A 545 -15.53 16.43 -34.64
C GLU A 545 -14.55 16.02 -35.76
N LYS A 546 -14.05 16.98 -36.55
CA LYS A 546 -13.09 16.72 -37.64
C LYS A 546 -11.71 16.21 -37.19
N TYR A 547 -11.41 16.25 -35.89
CA TYR A 547 -10.14 15.79 -35.31
C TYR A 547 -10.22 14.47 -34.52
N ILE A 548 -11.38 13.81 -34.48
CA ILE A 548 -11.56 12.47 -33.90
C ILE A 548 -11.09 11.41 -34.91
N LYS A 549 -10.10 10.58 -34.57
CA LYS A 549 -9.48 9.61 -35.49
C LYS A 549 -10.17 8.25 -35.44
N LYS A 550 -10.38 7.62 -36.61
CA LYS A 550 -10.60 6.17 -36.75
C LYS A 550 -9.29 5.42 -36.49
N ASP A 551 -9.34 4.36 -35.69
CA ASP A 551 -8.16 3.56 -35.34
C ASP A 551 -7.60 2.76 -36.52
N ASN A 552 -6.30 2.92 -36.77
CA ASN A 552 -5.54 2.00 -37.61
C ASN A 552 -5.06 0.82 -36.74
N PRO A 553 -5.21 -0.44 -37.19
CA PRO A 553 -4.74 -1.59 -36.43
C PRO A 553 -3.21 -1.57 -36.25
N ILE A 554 -2.76 -1.80 -35.00
CA ILE A 554 -1.35 -1.74 -34.59
C ILE A 554 -0.47 -2.76 -35.31
N VAL A 555 -1.01 -3.96 -35.57
CA VAL A 555 -0.40 -4.97 -36.44
C VAL A 555 -1.35 -5.18 -37.62
N PRO A 556 -0.90 -4.97 -38.87
CA PRO A 556 -1.72 -5.21 -40.05
C PRO A 556 -2.10 -6.68 -40.18
N ILE A 557 -3.36 -6.95 -40.51
CA ILE A 557 -3.82 -8.30 -40.84
C ILE A 557 -3.15 -8.75 -42.14
N LYS A 558 -2.51 -9.92 -42.12
CA LYS A 558 -1.81 -10.51 -43.26
C LYS A 558 -2.81 -10.92 -44.35
N GLU A 559 -2.46 -10.80 -45.63
CA GLU A 559 -3.38 -11.11 -46.74
C GLU A 559 -3.86 -12.57 -46.71
N TRP A 560 -2.98 -13.51 -46.38
CA TRP A 560 -3.35 -14.91 -46.21
C TRP A 560 -4.32 -15.13 -45.04
N GLU A 561 -4.28 -14.30 -44.01
CA GLU A 561 -5.19 -14.41 -42.86
C GLU A 561 -6.61 -13.96 -43.24
N LYS A 562 -6.72 -12.93 -44.09
CA LYS A 562 -8.01 -12.52 -44.68
C LYS A 562 -8.60 -13.63 -45.55
N GLU A 563 -7.76 -14.30 -46.34
CA GLU A 563 -8.16 -15.45 -47.17
C GLU A 563 -8.69 -16.59 -46.28
N MET A 564 -7.97 -16.93 -45.22
CA MET A 564 -8.37 -17.99 -44.27
C MET A 564 -9.67 -17.66 -43.55
N LYS A 565 -9.85 -16.41 -43.12
CA LYS A 565 -11.10 -15.95 -42.50
C LYS A 565 -12.28 -16.06 -43.45
N PHE A 566 -12.10 -15.65 -44.71
CA PHE A 566 -13.13 -15.80 -45.74
C PHE A 566 -13.52 -17.28 -45.96
N LYS A 567 -12.54 -18.18 -46.06
CA LYS A 567 -12.77 -19.63 -46.19
C LYS A 567 -13.50 -20.21 -44.98
N TYR A 568 -13.10 -19.80 -43.77
CA TYR A 568 -13.74 -20.21 -42.51
C TYR A 568 -15.20 -19.75 -42.42
N ASP A 569 -15.48 -18.48 -42.74
CA ASP A 569 -16.83 -17.91 -42.73
C ASP A 569 -17.74 -18.63 -43.74
N ASN A 570 -17.17 -19.13 -44.84
CA ASN A 570 -17.86 -19.96 -45.85
C ASN A 570 -17.92 -21.46 -45.52
N LYS A 571 -17.35 -21.89 -44.39
CA LYS A 571 -17.27 -23.31 -43.95
C LYS A 571 -16.56 -24.23 -44.94
N GLU A 572 -15.55 -23.73 -45.64
CA GLU A 572 -14.70 -24.54 -46.52
C GLU A 572 -13.70 -25.39 -45.71
N SER A 573 -13.55 -26.67 -46.07
CA SER A 573 -12.57 -27.57 -45.45
C SER A 573 -11.20 -27.43 -46.11
N ILE A 574 -10.13 -27.39 -45.31
CA ILE A 574 -8.74 -27.36 -45.82
C ILE A 574 -8.25 -28.77 -46.11
N LYS A 575 -7.56 -28.95 -47.24
CA LYS A 575 -6.81 -30.19 -47.55
C LYS A 575 -5.31 -29.96 -47.35
N LEU A 576 -4.65 -30.89 -46.66
CA LEU A 576 -3.24 -30.77 -46.29
C LEU A 576 -2.33 -30.79 -47.53
N GLU A 577 -2.64 -31.64 -48.51
CA GLU A 577 -1.89 -31.78 -49.76
C GLU A 577 -1.92 -30.47 -50.56
N GLU A 578 -3.09 -29.84 -50.67
CA GLU A 578 -3.24 -28.55 -51.36
C GLU A 578 -2.50 -27.41 -50.64
N LEU A 579 -2.39 -27.48 -49.30
CA LEU A 579 -1.76 -26.45 -48.49
C LEU A 579 -0.22 -26.52 -48.52
N PHE A 580 0.34 -27.73 -48.49
CA PHE A 580 1.79 -27.92 -48.41
C PHE A 580 2.44 -28.16 -49.77
N TYR A 581 1.83 -28.90 -50.72
CA TYR A 581 2.44 -29.11 -52.04
C TYR A 581 2.51 -27.82 -52.88
N ASN A 582 1.62 -26.85 -52.63
CA ASN A 582 1.62 -25.56 -53.32
C ASN A 582 2.53 -24.50 -52.66
N GLY A 583 3.69 -24.87 -52.13
CA GLY A 583 4.57 -23.86 -51.51
C GLY A 583 5.75 -24.35 -50.70
N TRP A 584 5.71 -25.56 -50.15
CA TRP A 584 6.70 -26.05 -49.17
C TRP A 584 8.15 -26.03 -49.67
N ASP A 585 8.38 -26.44 -50.92
CA ASP A 585 9.73 -26.50 -51.52
C ASP A 585 10.04 -25.31 -52.44
N LEU A 586 9.12 -24.34 -52.56
CA LEU A 586 9.34 -23.16 -53.41
C LEU A 586 10.20 -22.10 -52.72
N THR A 587 9.80 -21.65 -51.53
CA THR A 587 10.53 -20.65 -50.74
C THR A 587 10.29 -20.85 -49.25
N GLU A 588 11.23 -20.40 -48.41
CA GLU A 588 11.08 -20.41 -46.94
C GLU A 588 9.79 -19.70 -46.48
N GLU A 589 9.48 -18.54 -47.07
CA GLU A 589 8.29 -17.74 -46.71
C GLU A 589 6.98 -18.45 -47.06
N LYS A 590 6.92 -19.17 -48.19
CA LYS A 590 5.75 -19.98 -48.53
C LYS A 590 5.60 -21.17 -47.59
N ALA A 591 6.70 -21.82 -47.20
CA ALA A 591 6.68 -22.89 -46.21
C ALA A 591 6.17 -22.39 -44.84
N LYS A 592 6.61 -21.21 -44.40
CA LYS A 592 6.09 -20.57 -43.18
C LYS A 592 4.60 -20.23 -43.29
N GLU A 593 4.16 -19.70 -44.43
CA GLU A 593 2.75 -19.38 -44.68
C GLU A 593 1.86 -20.63 -44.58
N SER A 594 2.28 -21.77 -45.14
CA SER A 594 1.56 -23.04 -45.01
C SER A 594 1.41 -23.48 -43.54
N ILE A 595 2.49 -23.39 -42.74
CA ILE A 595 2.47 -23.69 -41.30
C ILE A 595 1.54 -22.72 -40.54
N LEU A 596 1.56 -21.43 -40.88
CA LEU A 596 0.72 -20.40 -40.27
C LEU A 596 -0.77 -20.62 -40.59
N LYS A 597 -1.10 -20.94 -41.85
CA LYS A 597 -2.46 -21.24 -42.29
C LYS A 597 -3.05 -22.44 -41.54
N ILE A 598 -2.31 -23.55 -41.41
CA ILE A 598 -2.80 -24.72 -40.68
C ILE A 598 -2.95 -24.43 -39.17
N SER A 599 -2.00 -23.70 -38.58
CA SER A 599 -2.08 -23.29 -37.17
C SER A 599 -3.29 -22.40 -36.89
N TRP A 600 -3.55 -21.44 -37.79
CA TRP A 600 -4.74 -20.58 -37.74
C TRP A 600 -6.02 -21.42 -37.83
N TYR A 601 -6.11 -22.33 -38.80
CA TYR A 601 -7.29 -23.17 -38.96
C TYR A 601 -7.58 -24.02 -37.73
N LEU A 602 -6.57 -24.74 -37.22
CA LEU A 602 -6.71 -25.57 -36.02
C LEU A 602 -7.13 -24.76 -34.78
N TYR A 603 -6.72 -23.49 -34.68
CA TYR A 603 -7.12 -22.63 -33.58
C TYR A 603 -8.61 -22.30 -33.57
N TYR A 604 -9.22 -22.08 -34.75
CA TYR A 604 -10.62 -21.68 -34.86
C TYR A 604 -11.61 -22.83 -35.04
N THR A 605 -11.13 -24.02 -35.45
CA THR A 605 -11.98 -25.21 -35.64
C THR A 605 -11.83 -26.25 -34.53
N ASP A 606 -10.70 -26.29 -33.82
CA ASP A 606 -10.31 -27.36 -32.87
C ASP A 606 -10.44 -28.78 -33.50
N ASP A 607 -10.20 -28.90 -34.81
CA ASP A 607 -10.35 -30.15 -35.57
C ASP A 607 -9.23 -31.14 -35.25
N ARG A 608 -9.52 -32.09 -34.35
CA ARG A 608 -8.57 -33.13 -33.93
C ARG A 608 -8.17 -34.07 -35.05
N LYS A 609 -9.07 -34.36 -36.00
CA LYS A 609 -8.77 -35.30 -37.09
C LYS A 609 -7.70 -34.72 -38.02
N ILE A 610 -7.82 -33.43 -38.34
CA ILE A 610 -6.83 -32.74 -39.17
C ILE A 610 -5.47 -32.63 -38.47
N LEU A 611 -5.43 -32.52 -37.13
CA LEU A 611 -4.18 -32.57 -36.38
C LEU A 611 -3.50 -33.95 -36.50
N ASP A 612 -4.24 -35.04 -36.35
CA ASP A 612 -3.71 -36.41 -36.49
C ASP A 612 -3.21 -36.69 -37.92
N ASP A 613 -3.99 -36.25 -38.92
CA ASP A 613 -3.62 -36.35 -40.33
C ASP A 613 -2.36 -35.52 -40.62
N LEU A 614 -2.23 -34.31 -40.05
CA LEU A 614 -1.04 -33.46 -40.17
C LEU A 614 0.21 -34.11 -39.56
N LEU A 615 0.10 -34.68 -38.35
CA LEU A 615 1.23 -35.34 -37.69
C LEU A 615 1.71 -36.55 -38.49
N THR A 616 0.77 -37.31 -39.05
CA THR A 616 1.08 -38.41 -39.98
C THR A 616 1.78 -37.89 -41.22
N PHE A 617 1.21 -36.85 -41.85
CA PHE A 617 1.76 -36.23 -43.05
C PHE A 617 3.19 -35.70 -42.84
N ILE A 618 3.47 -35.02 -41.72
CA ILE A 618 4.82 -34.53 -41.38
C ILE A 618 5.81 -35.68 -41.24
N ASN A 619 5.44 -36.77 -40.57
CA ASN A 619 6.33 -37.89 -40.32
C ASN A 619 6.68 -38.70 -41.58
N PHE A 620 5.84 -38.67 -42.63
CA PHE A 620 6.05 -39.45 -43.85
C PHE A 620 6.59 -38.63 -45.03
N GLU A 621 6.22 -37.36 -45.15
CA GLU A 621 6.45 -36.57 -46.37
C GLU A 621 7.46 -35.42 -46.19
N PHE A 622 7.83 -35.04 -44.95
CA PHE A 622 8.71 -33.90 -44.71
C PHE A 622 9.93 -34.19 -43.84
N ASP A 623 10.96 -33.36 -44.02
CA ASP A 623 12.09 -33.25 -43.10
C ASP A 623 11.64 -32.57 -41.80
N THR A 624 11.50 -33.37 -40.74
CA THR A 624 11.09 -32.93 -39.40
C THR A 624 12.02 -31.88 -38.80
N GLU A 625 13.34 -31.94 -39.07
CA GLU A 625 14.28 -30.92 -38.58
C GLU A 625 14.05 -29.58 -39.28
N LYS A 626 13.90 -29.61 -40.61
CA LYS A 626 13.54 -28.41 -41.40
C LYS A 626 12.22 -27.81 -40.91
N PHE A 627 11.20 -28.65 -40.64
CA PHE A 627 9.91 -28.20 -40.13
C PHE A 627 10.02 -27.52 -38.76
N LEU A 628 10.71 -28.14 -37.79
CA LEU A 628 10.90 -27.58 -36.46
C LEU A 628 11.73 -26.28 -36.49
N LEU A 629 12.72 -26.17 -37.39
CA LEU A 629 13.50 -24.94 -37.58
C LEU A 629 12.61 -23.78 -38.05
N LEU A 630 11.70 -24.03 -38.99
CA LEU A 630 10.74 -23.03 -39.47
C LEU A 630 9.75 -22.64 -38.37
N CYS A 631 9.23 -23.61 -37.62
CA CYS A 631 8.34 -23.36 -36.49
C CYS A 631 8.98 -22.45 -35.44
N ASN A 632 10.27 -22.63 -35.14
CA ASN A 632 11.03 -21.76 -34.24
C ASN A 632 11.14 -20.32 -34.77
N LYS A 633 11.41 -20.14 -36.07
CA LYS A 633 11.43 -18.81 -36.69
C LYS A 633 10.08 -18.12 -36.61
N ILE A 634 9.01 -18.85 -36.95
CA ILE A 634 7.62 -18.37 -36.86
C ILE A 634 7.27 -17.98 -35.42
N ALA A 635 7.62 -18.82 -34.43
CA ALA A 635 7.36 -18.53 -33.03
C ALA A 635 7.99 -17.19 -32.60
N ILE A 636 9.25 -16.94 -32.99
CA ILE A 636 9.94 -15.67 -32.68
C ILE A 636 9.26 -14.48 -33.38
N GLU A 637 8.85 -14.63 -34.64
CA GLU A 637 8.15 -13.59 -35.40
C GLU A 637 6.79 -13.23 -34.75
N LEU A 638 5.97 -14.24 -34.45
CA LEU A 638 4.64 -14.03 -33.87
C LEU A 638 4.69 -13.50 -32.44
N GLU A 639 5.66 -13.95 -31.64
CA GLU A 639 5.90 -13.43 -30.28
C GLU A 639 6.38 -11.98 -30.32
N LYS A 640 7.23 -11.60 -31.28
CA LYS A 640 7.62 -10.21 -31.50
C LYS A 640 6.46 -9.33 -31.93
N GLU A 641 5.60 -9.80 -32.84
CA GLU A 641 4.38 -9.08 -33.23
C GLU A 641 3.44 -8.86 -32.04
N GLN A 642 3.28 -9.89 -31.21
CA GLN A 642 2.49 -9.80 -29.98
C GLN A 642 3.15 -8.84 -28.96
N GLU A 643 4.48 -8.85 -28.82
CA GLU A 643 5.23 -7.91 -27.99
C GLU A 643 5.10 -6.46 -28.51
N ILE A 644 5.15 -6.26 -29.84
CA ILE A 644 4.90 -4.96 -30.48
C ILE A 644 3.48 -4.49 -30.15
N TYR A 645 2.49 -5.38 -30.25
CA TYR A 645 1.13 -5.05 -29.87
C TYR A 645 1.01 -4.66 -28.38
N GLU A 646 1.62 -5.43 -27.48
CA GLU A 646 1.66 -5.16 -26.03
C GLU A 646 2.38 -3.85 -25.67
N LYS A 647 3.40 -3.47 -26.44
CA LYS A 647 4.12 -2.19 -26.28
C LYS A 647 3.29 -1.00 -26.74
N ASN A 648 2.48 -1.16 -27.79
CA ASN A 648 1.76 -0.08 -28.45
C ASN A 648 0.28 0.06 -28.03
N ASN A 649 -0.34 -0.98 -27.46
CA ASN A 649 -1.68 -0.93 -26.90
C ASN A 649 -1.64 -0.91 -25.37
N PHE A 650 -1.86 0.27 -24.78
CA PHE A 650 -1.79 0.47 -23.33
C PHE A 650 -2.91 -0.23 -22.55
N ASP A 651 -4.06 -0.49 -23.18
CA ASP A 651 -5.21 -1.15 -22.55
C ASP A 651 -5.02 -2.67 -22.39
N TYR A 652 -4.03 -3.24 -23.08
CA TYR A 652 -3.83 -4.69 -23.16
C TYR A 652 -2.59 -5.22 -22.40
N LYS A 653 -2.04 -4.44 -21.47
CA LYS A 653 -0.94 -4.91 -20.62
C LYS A 653 -1.47 -5.85 -19.53
N TYR A 654 -1.79 -7.10 -19.89
CA TYR A 654 -1.98 -8.16 -18.91
C TYR A 654 -0.69 -8.32 -18.11
N LYS A 655 -0.78 -8.09 -16.80
CA LYS A 655 0.38 -8.17 -15.90
C LYS A 655 1.02 -9.55 -15.99
N GLU A 656 0.21 -10.59 -16.15
CA GLU A 656 0.62 -11.99 -16.21
C GLU A 656 1.51 -12.27 -17.42
N VAL A 657 1.08 -11.89 -18.64
CA VAL A 657 1.84 -12.13 -19.88
C VAL A 657 3.21 -11.45 -19.82
N ILE A 658 3.23 -10.20 -19.36
CA ILE A 658 4.47 -9.43 -19.17
C ILE A 658 5.33 -10.06 -18.07
N SER A 659 4.74 -10.48 -16.96
CA SER A 659 5.45 -11.15 -15.86
C SER A 659 6.11 -12.44 -16.32
N PHE A 660 5.43 -13.27 -17.12
CA PHE A 660 6.02 -14.49 -17.69
C PHE A 660 7.11 -14.17 -18.68
N ARG A 661 6.89 -13.23 -19.61
CA ARG A 661 7.89 -12.82 -20.58
C ARG A 661 9.18 -12.33 -19.89
N LYS A 662 9.03 -11.54 -18.81
CA LYS A 662 10.16 -11.10 -17.97
C LYS A 662 10.80 -12.21 -17.15
N ALA A 663 10.03 -13.20 -16.70
CA ALA A 663 10.58 -14.35 -15.97
C ALA A 663 11.34 -15.32 -16.88
N LEU A 664 10.94 -15.40 -18.15
CA LEU A 664 11.64 -16.14 -19.20
C LEU A 664 12.84 -15.37 -19.76
N ASP A 665 12.93 -14.06 -19.51
CA ASP A 665 14.08 -13.25 -19.88
C ASP A 665 15.14 -13.28 -18.76
N LYS A 666 16.28 -13.90 -19.06
CA LYS A 666 17.41 -14.11 -18.14
C LYS A 666 17.89 -12.80 -17.46
N GLU A 667 17.87 -11.68 -18.17
CA GLU A 667 18.36 -10.40 -17.65
C GLU A 667 17.34 -9.72 -16.74
N ARG A 668 16.06 -10.11 -16.84
CA ARG A 668 14.93 -9.41 -16.23
C ARG A 668 14.23 -10.19 -15.12
N GLN A 669 14.69 -11.39 -14.80
CA GLN A 669 14.11 -12.24 -13.75
C GLN A 669 14.00 -11.54 -12.39
N LYS A 670 14.93 -10.64 -12.06
CA LYS A 670 14.90 -9.89 -10.78
C LYS A 670 13.77 -8.87 -10.71
N GLU A 671 13.18 -8.48 -11.83
CA GLU A 671 12.05 -7.56 -11.90
C GLU A 671 10.73 -8.19 -11.43
N VAL A 672 10.63 -9.52 -11.40
CA VAL A 672 9.38 -10.25 -11.16
C VAL A 672 9.60 -11.42 -10.20
N LYS A 673 8.66 -11.64 -9.27
CA LYS A 673 8.63 -12.85 -8.44
C LYS A 673 7.47 -13.74 -8.86
N ILE A 674 7.77 -14.92 -9.41
CA ILE A 674 6.79 -15.95 -9.74
C ILE A 674 6.87 -17.06 -8.68
N ASN A 675 5.71 -17.56 -8.24
CA ASN A 675 5.63 -18.73 -7.36
C ASN A 675 5.28 -19.97 -8.20
N PHE A 676 6.30 -20.70 -8.65
CA PHE A 676 6.14 -21.90 -9.49
C PHE A 676 5.45 -23.05 -8.73
N GLN A 677 5.65 -23.17 -7.42
CA GLN A 677 4.95 -24.14 -6.58
C GLN A 677 3.43 -23.93 -6.64
N TYR A 678 2.98 -22.68 -6.55
CA TYR A 678 1.57 -22.34 -6.65
C TYR A 678 1.00 -22.65 -8.04
N LEU A 679 1.75 -22.35 -9.10
CA LEU A 679 1.34 -22.61 -10.47
C LEU A 679 1.11 -24.11 -10.73
N MET A 680 2.05 -24.95 -10.28
CA MET A 680 1.94 -26.42 -10.40
C MET A 680 0.77 -26.99 -9.59
N LYS A 681 0.50 -26.45 -8.38
CA LYS A 681 -0.53 -26.98 -7.48
C LYS A 681 -1.96 -26.53 -7.81
N ASN A 682 -2.16 -25.31 -8.31
CA ASN A 682 -3.49 -24.70 -8.40
C ASN A 682 -4.05 -24.53 -9.81
N GLY A 683 -3.24 -24.80 -10.85
CA GLY A 683 -3.73 -24.97 -12.21
C GLY A 683 -4.20 -23.69 -12.92
N PHE A 684 -3.68 -23.54 -14.15
CA PHE A 684 -4.14 -22.65 -15.23
C PHE A 684 -3.90 -21.15 -15.08
N ILE A 685 -3.05 -20.64 -15.97
CA ILE A 685 -2.91 -19.22 -16.29
C ILE A 685 -3.66 -18.97 -17.59
N HIS A 686 -4.60 -18.02 -17.57
CA HIS A 686 -5.26 -17.56 -18.79
C HIS A 686 -4.38 -16.56 -19.55
N VAL A 687 -3.48 -17.08 -20.41
CA VAL A 687 -2.76 -16.26 -21.40
C VAL A 687 -3.66 -16.05 -22.62
N PHE A 688 -3.96 -14.79 -22.95
CA PHE A 688 -4.76 -14.40 -24.11
C PHE A 688 -3.99 -13.44 -25.02
N TYR A 689 -3.68 -13.86 -26.25
CA TYR A 689 -3.05 -13.00 -27.26
C TYR A 689 -4.12 -12.32 -28.12
N LYS A 690 -3.83 -11.09 -28.58
CA LYS A 690 -4.78 -10.29 -29.39
C LYS A 690 -4.56 -10.37 -30.87
N VAL A 691 -3.32 -10.51 -31.31
CA VAL A 691 -2.97 -10.53 -32.73
C VAL A 691 -2.78 -11.97 -33.20
N ASN A 692 -2.03 -12.76 -32.44
CA ASN A 692 -1.57 -14.08 -32.87
C ASN A 692 -2.04 -15.21 -31.93
N GLY A 693 -3.32 -15.23 -31.56
CA GLY A 693 -3.89 -16.27 -30.69
C GLY A 693 -3.63 -17.70 -31.17
N TYR A 694 -3.56 -17.88 -32.48
CA TYR A 694 -3.29 -19.16 -33.15
C TYR A 694 -1.88 -19.72 -32.93
N ILE A 695 -0.94 -18.96 -32.34
CA ILE A 695 0.38 -19.48 -31.95
C ILE A 695 0.29 -20.64 -30.96
N LEU A 696 -0.81 -20.73 -30.20
CA LEU A 696 -1.07 -21.87 -29.32
C LEU A 696 -1.16 -23.19 -30.11
N SER A 697 -1.78 -23.17 -31.29
CA SER A 697 -1.88 -24.34 -32.17
C SER A 697 -0.53 -24.73 -32.74
N LEU A 698 0.31 -23.75 -33.10
CA LEU A 698 1.70 -23.99 -33.50
C LEU A 698 2.47 -24.72 -32.40
N TYR A 699 2.35 -24.24 -31.15
CA TYR A 699 3.02 -24.88 -30.01
C TYR A 699 2.47 -26.27 -29.69
N ARG A 700 1.18 -26.53 -29.91
CA ARG A 700 0.63 -27.88 -29.82
C ARG A 700 1.26 -28.82 -30.85
N ILE A 701 1.41 -28.38 -32.10
CA ILE A 701 2.08 -29.16 -33.15
C ILE A 701 3.53 -29.45 -32.76
N ILE A 702 4.27 -28.43 -32.32
CA ILE A 702 5.67 -28.59 -31.88
C ILE A 702 5.75 -29.59 -30.73
N TYR A 703 4.87 -29.43 -29.72
CA TYR A 703 4.82 -30.37 -28.61
C TYR A 703 4.57 -31.79 -29.08
N HIS A 704 3.65 -32.05 -30.02
CA HIS A 704 3.40 -33.41 -30.52
C HIS A 704 4.56 -34.03 -31.33
N ILE A 705 5.41 -33.21 -31.94
CA ILE A 705 6.57 -33.67 -32.72
C ILE A 705 7.79 -33.87 -31.82
N ASN A 706 8.07 -32.88 -30.97
CA ASN A 706 9.21 -32.88 -30.07
C ASN A 706 8.91 -31.98 -28.85
N HIS A 707 8.74 -32.62 -27.69
CA HIS A 707 8.26 -31.99 -26.47
C HIS A 707 9.30 -31.00 -25.89
N GLU A 708 10.59 -31.34 -25.90
CA GLU A 708 11.66 -30.50 -25.34
C GLU A 708 11.86 -29.19 -26.12
N LYS A 709 11.50 -29.15 -27.42
CA LYS A 709 11.63 -27.94 -28.25
C LYS A 709 10.75 -26.80 -27.78
N LEU A 710 9.71 -27.07 -26.99
CA LEU A 710 8.91 -26.02 -26.39
C LEU A 710 9.72 -25.17 -25.39
N ILE A 711 10.69 -25.77 -24.71
CA ILE A 711 11.59 -25.07 -23.77
C ILE A 711 12.57 -24.17 -24.54
N ASP A 712 13.08 -24.64 -25.69
CA ASP A 712 13.92 -23.82 -26.57
C ASP A 712 13.17 -22.55 -27.04
N ILE A 713 11.86 -22.67 -27.31
CA ILE A 713 11.01 -21.53 -27.69
C ILE A 713 10.79 -20.60 -26.50
N MET A 714 10.57 -21.14 -25.31
CA MET A 714 10.43 -20.35 -24.09
C MET A 714 11.70 -19.54 -23.81
N GLU A 715 12.87 -20.11 -24.03
CA GLU A 715 14.16 -19.42 -23.86
C GLU A 715 14.44 -18.40 -24.98
N LYS A 716 14.18 -18.73 -26.25
CA LYS A 716 14.54 -17.86 -27.39
C LYS A 716 13.52 -16.76 -27.68
N ALA A 717 12.23 -17.09 -27.56
CA ALA A 717 11.12 -16.19 -27.86
C ALA A 717 10.48 -15.60 -26.60
N HIS A 718 10.95 -15.99 -25.40
CA HIS A 718 10.40 -15.58 -24.11
C HIS A 718 8.89 -15.80 -24.01
N SER A 719 8.38 -16.88 -24.63
CA SER A 719 6.94 -17.05 -24.90
C SER A 719 6.11 -17.43 -23.67
N PRO A 720 5.18 -16.56 -23.21
CA PRO A 720 4.20 -16.92 -22.19
C PRO A 720 3.21 -17.99 -22.65
N MET A 721 2.87 -18.04 -23.94
CA MET A 721 1.93 -19.03 -24.47
C MET A 721 2.55 -20.44 -24.51
N ALA A 722 3.85 -20.56 -24.79
CA ALA A 722 4.57 -21.83 -24.69
C ALA A 722 4.61 -22.34 -23.23
N MET A 723 4.91 -21.45 -22.27
CA MET A 723 4.87 -21.77 -20.84
C MET A 723 3.49 -22.26 -20.40
N LYS A 724 2.41 -21.61 -20.86
CA LYS A 724 1.03 -22.03 -20.57
C LYS A 724 0.80 -23.46 -21.06
N LEU A 725 1.10 -23.75 -22.32
CA LEU A 725 0.88 -25.08 -22.89
C LEU A 725 1.68 -26.15 -22.13
N LEU A 726 2.94 -25.86 -21.81
CA LEU A 726 3.81 -26.78 -21.08
C LEU A 726 3.23 -27.08 -19.68
N LEU A 727 2.80 -26.06 -18.94
CA LEU A 727 2.14 -26.23 -17.64
C LEU A 727 0.85 -27.05 -17.74
N GLU A 728 0.02 -26.81 -18.77
CA GLU A 728 -1.20 -27.60 -18.99
C GLU A 728 -0.86 -29.09 -19.13
N LYS A 729 0.18 -29.43 -19.91
CA LYS A 729 0.63 -30.81 -20.08
C LYS A 729 1.19 -31.40 -18.79
N MET A 730 2.14 -30.71 -18.15
CA MET A 730 2.79 -31.16 -16.92
C MET A 730 1.82 -31.41 -15.76
N ILE A 731 0.73 -30.65 -15.68
CA ILE A 731 -0.27 -30.80 -14.61
C ILE A 731 -1.23 -31.96 -14.86
N PHE A 732 -1.57 -32.22 -16.13
CA PHE A 732 -2.54 -33.26 -16.49
C PHE A 732 -1.91 -34.63 -16.75
N ASP A 733 -0.62 -34.69 -17.06
CA ASP A 733 0.07 -35.95 -17.34
C ASP A 733 0.38 -36.72 -16.03
N CYS A 734 0.15 -38.03 -16.04
CA CYS A 734 0.36 -38.89 -14.86
C CYS A 734 1.80 -39.42 -14.72
N GLU A 735 2.64 -39.21 -15.75
CA GLU A 735 4.03 -39.65 -15.82
C GLU A 735 4.97 -38.48 -16.06
N ILE A 736 6.21 -38.60 -15.58
CA ILE A 736 7.24 -37.59 -15.82
C ILE A 736 7.73 -37.75 -17.26
N ASP A 737 7.58 -36.69 -18.05
CA ASP A 737 8.30 -36.53 -19.31
C ASP A 737 9.77 -36.19 -18.99
N PHE A 738 10.63 -37.20 -19.06
CA PHE A 738 12.05 -37.06 -18.73
C PHE A 738 12.81 -36.18 -19.73
N GLU A 739 12.36 -36.07 -20.97
CA GLU A 739 12.99 -35.18 -21.97
C GLU A 739 12.74 -33.72 -21.57
N VAL A 740 11.48 -33.39 -21.25
CA VAL A 740 11.08 -32.08 -20.74
C VAL A 740 11.79 -31.76 -19.41
N TYR A 741 11.77 -32.69 -18.46
CA TYR A 741 12.41 -32.51 -17.14
C TYR A 741 13.91 -32.24 -17.25
N ASN A 742 14.64 -33.08 -18.00
CA ASN A 742 16.07 -32.91 -18.18
C ASN A 742 16.41 -31.58 -18.87
N ARG A 743 15.62 -31.20 -19.88
CA ARG A 743 15.83 -29.93 -20.60
C ARG A 743 15.53 -28.70 -19.73
N LEU A 744 14.58 -28.76 -18.80
CA LEU A 744 14.30 -27.69 -17.85
C LEU A 744 15.44 -27.51 -16.82
N ILE A 745 16.04 -28.60 -16.34
CA ILE A 745 17.13 -28.55 -15.34
C ILE A 745 18.39 -27.87 -15.88
N ILE A 746 18.73 -28.14 -17.14
CA ILE A 746 19.90 -27.54 -17.80
C ILE A 746 19.62 -26.15 -18.37
N SER A 747 18.38 -25.64 -18.22
CA SER A 747 18.01 -24.32 -18.70
C SER A 747 18.88 -23.22 -18.09
N ASP A 748 19.18 -22.18 -18.86
CA ASP A 748 19.87 -21.00 -18.36
C ASP A 748 18.96 -20.06 -17.52
N ILE A 749 17.66 -20.36 -17.47
CA ILE A 749 16.63 -19.58 -16.78
C ILE A 749 16.34 -20.23 -15.42
N GLU A 750 16.73 -19.59 -14.32
CA GLU A 750 16.54 -20.14 -12.97
C GLU A 750 15.08 -20.49 -12.65
N GLY A 751 14.12 -19.70 -13.15
CA GLY A 751 12.69 -20.01 -12.98
C GLY A 751 12.25 -21.31 -13.65
N LEU A 752 12.88 -21.73 -14.76
CA LEU A 752 12.58 -23.01 -15.42
C LEU A 752 13.19 -24.19 -14.67
N LYS A 753 14.35 -24.02 -14.03
CA LYS A 753 14.89 -25.03 -13.11
C LYS A 753 13.97 -25.26 -11.93
N GLU A 754 13.44 -24.18 -11.35
CA GLU A 754 12.46 -24.24 -10.27
C GLU A 754 11.18 -24.96 -10.69
N LEU A 755 10.70 -24.67 -11.89
CA LEU A 755 9.56 -25.38 -12.47
C LEU A 755 9.83 -26.90 -12.57
N ALA A 756 11.04 -27.30 -12.96
CA ALA A 756 11.42 -28.71 -13.04
C ALA A 756 11.32 -29.43 -11.69
N TYR A 757 11.81 -28.79 -10.61
CA TYR A 757 11.74 -29.39 -9.27
C TYR A 757 10.28 -29.61 -8.82
N TYR A 758 9.42 -28.62 -9.01
CA TYR A 758 8.00 -28.73 -8.64
C TYR A 758 7.20 -29.67 -9.55
N TYR A 759 7.58 -29.80 -10.83
CA TYR A 759 7.00 -30.78 -11.75
C TYR A 759 7.17 -32.19 -11.22
N PHE A 760 8.42 -32.51 -10.89
CA PHE A 760 8.81 -33.78 -10.36
C PHE A 760 8.08 -34.08 -9.05
N ASP A 761 8.08 -33.14 -8.10
CA ASP A 761 7.37 -33.28 -6.81
C ASP A 761 5.88 -33.56 -7.00
N THR A 762 5.24 -32.86 -7.93
CA THR A 762 3.80 -32.97 -8.18
C THR A 762 3.43 -34.37 -8.65
N ILE A 763 4.22 -34.95 -9.55
CA ILE A 763 3.97 -36.31 -10.03
C ILE A 763 4.25 -37.34 -8.93
N ILE A 764 5.37 -37.22 -8.21
CA ILE A 764 5.72 -38.12 -7.10
C ILE A 764 4.62 -38.14 -6.04
N ILE A 765 4.12 -36.97 -5.64
CA ILE A 765 3.04 -36.84 -4.66
C ILE A 765 1.73 -37.42 -5.20
N THR A 766 1.43 -37.22 -6.47
CA THR A 766 0.23 -37.78 -7.11
C THR A 766 0.27 -39.31 -7.12
N LYS A 767 1.42 -39.91 -7.46
CA LYS A 767 1.64 -41.37 -7.40
C LYS A 767 1.49 -41.93 -5.98
N ILE A 768 2.10 -41.30 -4.98
CA ILE A 768 1.94 -41.70 -3.57
C ILE A 768 0.46 -41.61 -3.15
N LYS A 769 -0.24 -40.54 -3.54
CA LYS A 769 -1.68 -40.33 -3.24
C LYS A 769 -2.58 -41.38 -3.89
N ASN A 770 -2.22 -41.85 -5.09
CA ASN A 770 -2.90 -42.93 -5.80
C ASN A 770 -2.54 -44.32 -5.24
N GLY A 771 -1.59 -44.39 -4.31
CA GLY A 771 -1.19 -45.62 -3.63
C GLY A 771 -0.14 -46.43 -4.38
N GLU A 772 0.47 -45.87 -5.42
CA GLU A 772 1.51 -46.48 -6.24
C GLU A 772 2.83 -46.62 -5.46
N CYS A 773 3.67 -47.58 -5.85
CA CYS A 773 5.02 -47.75 -5.29
C CYS A 773 5.98 -46.81 -6.02
N LEU A 774 6.75 -46.02 -5.28
CA LEU A 774 7.79 -45.17 -5.87
C LEU A 774 8.99 -46.03 -6.27
N ASP A 775 9.39 -45.95 -7.54
CA ASP A 775 10.70 -46.44 -7.96
C ASP A 775 11.74 -45.34 -7.70
N TYR A 776 12.48 -45.47 -6.59
CA TYR A 776 13.53 -44.52 -6.21
C TYR A 776 14.72 -44.53 -7.19
N LYS A 777 14.78 -45.44 -8.18
CA LYS A 777 15.79 -45.37 -9.26
C LYS A 777 15.64 -44.16 -10.16
N VAL A 778 14.47 -43.50 -10.15
CA VAL A 778 14.25 -42.23 -10.85
C VAL A 778 15.25 -41.16 -10.40
N PHE A 779 15.77 -41.25 -9.17
CA PHE A 779 16.75 -40.31 -8.61
C PHE A 779 18.21 -40.70 -8.89
N ALA A 780 18.49 -41.94 -9.33
CA ALA A 780 19.85 -42.44 -9.53
C ALA A 780 20.57 -41.77 -10.71
N ASN A 781 19.84 -41.11 -11.60
CA ASN A 781 20.38 -40.41 -12.77
C ASN A 781 20.54 -38.89 -12.55
N ILE A 782 20.21 -38.37 -11.35
CA ILE A 782 20.30 -36.95 -11.04
C ILE A 782 21.67 -36.65 -10.41
N PRO A 783 22.46 -35.72 -10.95
CA PRO A 783 23.71 -35.29 -10.33
C PRO A 783 23.53 -34.77 -8.90
N ASP A 784 24.50 -35.00 -8.02
CA ASP A 784 24.44 -34.64 -6.60
C ASP A 784 24.06 -33.16 -6.35
N ASP A 785 24.56 -32.25 -7.17
CA ASP A 785 24.30 -30.80 -7.09
C ASP A 785 22.84 -30.44 -7.41
N THR A 786 22.15 -31.26 -8.20
CA THR A 786 20.74 -31.10 -8.57
C THR A 786 19.84 -31.87 -7.60
N ALA A 787 20.30 -33.03 -7.13
CA ALA A 787 19.58 -33.90 -6.23
C ALA A 787 19.24 -33.21 -4.90
N ILE A 788 20.15 -32.41 -4.32
CA ILE A 788 19.85 -31.65 -3.09
C ILE A 788 18.64 -30.71 -3.26
N TYR A 789 18.55 -30.00 -4.39
CA TYR A 789 17.46 -29.07 -4.65
C TYR A 789 16.13 -29.81 -4.86
N GLN A 790 16.19 -30.97 -5.53
CA GLN A 790 15.02 -31.83 -5.70
C GLN A 790 14.53 -32.38 -4.35
N TYR A 791 15.43 -32.86 -3.49
CA TYR A 791 15.07 -33.35 -2.16
C TYR A 791 14.48 -32.25 -1.28
N ALA A 792 15.09 -31.07 -1.25
CA ALA A 792 14.57 -29.91 -0.53
C ALA A 792 13.12 -29.58 -0.95
N SER A 793 12.84 -29.61 -2.25
CA SER A 793 11.51 -29.35 -2.82
C SER A 793 10.49 -30.45 -2.45
N CYS A 794 10.89 -31.73 -2.57
CA CYS A 794 10.10 -32.88 -2.13
C CYS A 794 9.73 -32.78 -0.65
N ILE A 795 10.69 -32.47 0.23
CA ILE A 795 10.52 -32.39 1.67
C ILE A 795 9.51 -31.31 2.04
N GLU A 796 9.63 -30.10 1.49
CA GLU A 796 8.64 -29.04 1.71
C GLU A 796 7.25 -29.49 1.26
N THR A 797 7.16 -30.04 0.06
CA THR A 797 5.87 -30.33 -0.57
C THR A 797 5.16 -31.48 0.17
N MET A 798 5.90 -32.52 0.58
CA MET A 798 5.36 -33.63 1.36
C MET A 798 4.98 -33.23 2.78
N SER A 799 5.81 -32.46 3.47
CA SER A 799 5.50 -31.98 4.82
C SER A 799 4.25 -31.08 4.82
N PHE A 800 4.10 -30.22 3.81
CA PHE A 800 2.88 -29.43 3.61
C PHE A 800 1.64 -30.30 3.42
N GLU A 801 1.73 -31.33 2.57
CA GLU A 801 0.62 -32.25 2.30
C GLU A 801 0.25 -33.10 3.52
N ILE A 802 1.24 -33.56 4.29
CA ILE A 802 1.04 -34.30 5.55
C ILE A 802 0.26 -33.46 6.55
N GLU A 803 0.65 -32.21 6.79
CA GLU A 803 -0.07 -31.32 7.72
C GLU A 803 -1.49 -31.04 7.22
N ARG A 804 -1.67 -30.76 5.92
CA ARG A 804 -2.99 -30.58 5.31
C ARG A 804 -3.89 -31.82 5.50
N MET A 805 -3.33 -33.02 5.47
CA MET A 805 -4.08 -34.25 5.73
C MET A 805 -4.41 -34.43 7.22
N LYS A 806 -3.49 -34.10 8.14
CA LYS A 806 -3.75 -34.19 9.59
C LYS A 806 -4.88 -33.27 10.05
N GLU A 807 -5.01 -32.08 9.45
CA GLU A 807 -6.08 -31.14 9.76
C GLU A 807 -7.47 -31.60 9.27
N ASN A 808 -7.52 -32.52 8.29
CA ASN A 808 -8.78 -33.07 7.78
C ASN A 808 -9.20 -34.32 8.58
N SER A 809 -10.34 -34.22 9.29
CA SER A 809 -10.90 -35.28 10.16
C SER A 809 -11.32 -36.59 9.46
N ARG A 810 -11.22 -36.66 8.13
CA ARG A 810 -11.51 -37.86 7.31
C ARG A 810 -10.25 -38.41 6.60
N SER A 811 -9.06 -38.12 7.10
CA SER A 811 -7.81 -38.51 6.45
C SER A 811 -7.62 -40.03 6.38
N ASN A 812 -7.20 -40.51 5.20
CA ASN A 812 -6.89 -41.91 4.99
C ASN A 812 -5.54 -42.24 5.67
N ILE A 813 -5.59 -42.90 6.82
CA ILE A 813 -4.43 -43.26 7.66
C ILE A 813 -3.35 -44.00 6.84
N LYS A 814 -3.74 -44.84 5.87
CA LYS A 814 -2.79 -45.56 5.00
C LYS A 814 -2.02 -44.61 4.07
N HIS A 815 -2.66 -43.54 3.60
CA HIS A 815 -2.02 -42.54 2.73
C HIS A 815 -1.04 -41.67 3.54
N LEU A 816 -1.44 -41.27 4.75
CA LEU A 816 -0.59 -40.50 5.65
C LEU A 816 0.68 -41.28 6.02
N ALA A 817 0.56 -42.58 6.28
CA ALA A 817 1.70 -43.45 6.57
C ALA A 817 2.68 -43.54 5.39
N LYS A 818 2.17 -43.69 4.16
CA LYS A 818 3.00 -43.72 2.94
C LYS A 818 3.73 -42.39 2.70
N LEU A 819 3.04 -41.26 2.84
CA LEU A 819 3.68 -39.93 2.72
C LEU A 819 4.75 -39.73 3.78
N SER A 820 4.50 -40.15 5.03
CA SER A 820 5.48 -40.02 6.12
C SER A 820 6.71 -40.91 5.89
N GLN A 821 6.53 -42.11 5.35
CA GLN A 821 7.63 -42.99 4.97
C GLN A 821 8.47 -42.40 3.83
N ALA A 822 7.81 -41.85 2.81
CA ALA A 822 8.50 -41.19 1.70
C ALA A 822 9.28 -39.95 2.18
N LEU A 823 8.67 -39.09 3.01
CA LEU A 823 9.33 -37.94 3.62
C LEU A 823 10.60 -38.35 4.36
N LYS A 824 10.55 -39.42 5.17
CA LYS A 824 11.72 -39.93 5.90
C LYS A 824 12.85 -40.32 4.95
N HIS A 825 12.53 -41.02 3.87
CA HIS A 825 13.53 -41.40 2.86
C HIS A 825 14.19 -40.16 2.21
N PHE A 826 13.41 -39.16 1.81
CA PHE A 826 13.96 -37.95 1.19
C PHE A 826 14.84 -37.14 2.14
N VAL A 827 14.46 -37.05 3.42
CA VAL A 827 15.29 -36.43 4.46
C VAL A 827 16.62 -37.18 4.63
N GLU A 828 16.60 -38.51 4.67
CA GLU A 828 17.82 -39.33 4.80
C GLU A 828 18.77 -39.12 3.60
N GLU A 829 18.24 -39.09 2.38
CA GLU A 829 19.04 -38.84 1.17
C GLU A 829 19.62 -37.42 1.11
N GLU A 830 18.85 -36.39 1.51
CA GLU A 830 19.35 -35.01 1.59
C GLU A 830 20.49 -34.89 2.62
N ILE A 831 20.34 -35.52 3.78
CA ILE A 831 21.37 -35.57 4.83
C ILE A 831 22.62 -36.29 4.33
N ASN A 832 22.46 -37.42 3.63
CA ASN A 832 23.59 -38.17 3.05
C ASN A 832 24.41 -37.30 2.10
N LEU A 833 23.76 -36.47 1.27
CA LEU A 833 24.45 -35.50 0.41
C LEU A 833 25.17 -34.42 1.21
N MET A 834 24.49 -33.77 2.16
CA MET A 834 25.08 -32.69 2.97
C MET A 834 26.25 -33.14 3.85
N ASN A 835 26.30 -34.42 4.20
CA ASN A 835 27.36 -35.03 4.98
C ASN A 835 28.60 -35.43 4.17
N LYS A 836 28.58 -35.33 2.83
CA LYS A 836 29.76 -35.53 1.98
C LYS A 836 30.78 -34.40 2.22
N LYS A 837 32.04 -34.75 2.48
CA LYS A 837 33.10 -33.82 2.96
C LYS A 837 33.38 -32.62 2.04
N GLU A 838 33.12 -32.72 0.74
CA GLU A 838 33.42 -31.66 -0.25
C GLU A 838 32.14 -31.10 -0.89
N PHE A 839 30.97 -31.42 -0.35
CA PHE A 839 29.70 -31.01 -0.93
C PHE A 839 29.36 -29.56 -0.54
N THR A 840 29.06 -28.75 -1.54
CA THR A 840 28.66 -27.34 -1.38
C THR A 840 27.38 -27.08 -2.15
N PHE A 841 26.53 -26.18 -1.63
CA PHE A 841 25.25 -25.83 -2.24
C PHE A 841 24.95 -24.34 -2.04
N ASP A 842 24.04 -23.78 -2.84
CA ASP A 842 23.55 -22.42 -2.65
C ASP A 842 22.49 -22.39 -1.53
N GLU A 843 22.85 -21.81 -0.38
CA GLU A 843 21.97 -21.66 0.78
C GLU A 843 20.63 -21.00 0.42
N ASN A 844 20.65 -19.96 -0.43
CA ASN A 844 19.44 -19.24 -0.80
C ASN A 844 18.52 -20.11 -1.64
N LYS A 845 19.09 -20.93 -2.52
CA LYS A 845 18.33 -21.84 -3.38
C LYS A 845 17.72 -22.99 -2.58
N VAL A 846 18.50 -23.64 -1.70
CA VAL A 846 17.97 -24.68 -0.79
C VAL A 846 16.83 -24.11 0.06
N PHE A 847 17.03 -22.98 0.73
CA PHE A 847 15.97 -22.38 1.54
C PHE A 847 14.82 -21.79 0.71
N LYS A 848 14.98 -21.57 -0.59
CA LYS A 848 13.87 -21.16 -1.45
C LYS A 848 12.94 -22.35 -1.74
N LEU A 849 13.50 -23.54 -1.91
CA LEU A 849 12.76 -24.77 -2.21
C LEU A 849 12.23 -25.44 -0.94
N LEU A 850 13.03 -25.46 0.14
CA LEU A 850 12.69 -26.08 1.41
C LEU A 850 11.65 -25.29 2.23
N ASN A 851 11.44 -24.01 1.91
CA ASN A 851 10.54 -23.13 2.66
C ASN A 851 9.23 -22.87 1.94
N GLY A 852 8.15 -23.38 2.53
CA GLY A 852 6.79 -23.07 2.15
C GLY A 852 6.22 -21.83 2.85
N PRO A 853 4.93 -21.53 2.61
CA PRO A 853 4.22 -20.43 3.28
C PRO A 853 4.02 -20.69 4.80
N ASN A 854 4.07 -21.95 5.24
CA ASN A 854 3.89 -22.32 6.64
C ASN A 854 5.24 -22.44 7.36
N ILE A 855 5.55 -21.45 8.20
CA ILE A 855 6.84 -21.36 8.89
C ILE A 855 7.04 -22.48 9.92
N LYS A 856 5.98 -22.99 10.54
CA LYS A 856 6.06 -24.14 11.45
C LYS A 856 6.58 -25.38 10.71
N ILE A 857 6.05 -25.64 9.52
CA ILE A 857 6.48 -26.74 8.65
C ILE A 857 7.94 -26.58 8.26
N ASN A 858 8.35 -25.36 7.91
CA ASN A 858 9.75 -25.07 7.58
C ASN A 858 10.68 -25.39 8.76
N CYS A 859 10.32 -24.97 9.98
CA CYS A 859 11.11 -25.29 11.18
C CYS A 859 11.17 -26.80 11.46
N ASN A 860 10.05 -27.53 11.31
CA ASN A 860 10.03 -28.98 11.46
C ASN A 860 10.97 -29.67 10.47
N ASN A 861 10.96 -29.24 9.20
CA ASN A 861 11.85 -29.77 8.17
C ASN A 861 13.32 -29.55 8.53
N TYR A 862 13.67 -28.37 9.06
CA TYR A 862 15.05 -28.11 9.49
C TYR A 862 15.49 -29.03 10.62
N ILE A 863 14.61 -29.31 11.57
CA ILE A 863 14.93 -30.18 12.71
C ILE A 863 15.13 -31.62 12.25
N LEU A 864 14.26 -32.12 11.37
CA LEU A 864 14.41 -33.45 10.76
C LEU A 864 15.77 -33.61 10.07
N ILE A 865 16.25 -32.55 9.41
CA ILE A 865 17.58 -32.53 8.78
C ILE A 865 18.69 -32.47 9.84
N LEU A 866 18.55 -31.60 10.86
CA LEU A 866 19.56 -31.39 11.90
C LEU A 866 19.79 -32.61 12.80
N GLU A 867 18.82 -33.51 12.96
CA GLU A 867 18.92 -34.68 13.84
C GLU A 867 20.08 -35.63 13.49
N GLN A 868 20.45 -35.73 12.20
CA GLN A 868 21.46 -36.68 11.71
C GLN A 868 22.58 -35.99 10.90
N LEU A 869 22.58 -34.66 10.85
CA LEU A 869 23.60 -33.87 10.18
C LEU A 869 24.83 -33.72 11.07
N TYR A 870 25.98 -34.23 10.62
CA TYR A 870 27.25 -34.12 11.35
C TYR A 870 28.27 -33.17 10.68
N ASN A 871 27.99 -32.71 9.45
CA ASN A 871 28.73 -31.62 8.83
C ASN A 871 28.44 -30.29 9.54
N LYS A 872 29.41 -29.81 10.33
CA LYS A 872 29.29 -28.58 11.15
C LYS A 872 29.04 -27.30 10.34
N GLU A 873 29.54 -27.23 9.11
CA GLU A 873 29.31 -26.07 8.25
C GLU A 873 27.85 -26.01 7.82
N CYS A 874 27.31 -27.14 7.35
CA CYS A 874 25.90 -27.26 7.00
C CYS A 874 24.99 -27.05 8.22
N GLU A 875 25.31 -27.63 9.38
CA GLU A 875 24.55 -27.46 10.62
C GLU A 875 24.37 -25.98 10.97
N ASN A 876 25.46 -25.20 10.90
CA ASN A 876 25.44 -23.76 11.18
C ASN A 876 24.55 -22.96 10.22
N ILE A 877 24.41 -23.39 8.96
CA ILE A 877 23.56 -22.72 7.96
C ILE A 877 22.08 -22.78 8.38
N PHE A 878 21.60 -23.96 8.78
CA PHE A 878 20.23 -24.15 9.27
C PHE A 878 19.96 -23.40 10.58
N LEU A 879 20.88 -23.49 11.55
CA LEU A 879 20.74 -22.80 12.83
C LEU A 879 20.65 -21.27 12.66
N ARG A 880 21.52 -20.67 11.83
CA ARG A 880 21.46 -19.23 11.51
C ARG A 880 20.15 -18.82 10.87
N ARG A 881 19.62 -19.65 9.97
CA ARG A 881 18.36 -19.36 9.25
C ARG A 881 17.17 -19.28 10.21
N MET A 882 17.12 -20.15 11.20
CA MET A 882 16.08 -20.15 12.24
C MET A 882 16.12 -18.87 13.07
N ILE A 883 17.30 -18.48 13.56
CA ILE A 883 17.51 -17.25 14.33
C ILE A 883 17.07 -16.01 13.54
N LYS A 884 17.49 -15.89 12.28
CA LYS A 884 17.14 -14.76 11.41
C LYS A 884 15.63 -14.64 11.17
N SER A 885 14.93 -15.77 11.12
CA SER A 885 13.47 -15.80 10.91
C SER A 885 12.71 -15.19 12.09
N LEU A 886 13.14 -15.46 13.34
CA LEU A 886 12.56 -14.83 14.53
C LEU A 886 12.86 -13.33 14.61
N GLN A 887 14.10 -12.92 14.30
CA GLN A 887 14.49 -11.50 14.28
C GLN A 887 13.62 -10.68 13.32
N GLN A 888 13.39 -11.20 12.10
CA GLN A 888 12.54 -10.54 11.12
C GLN A 888 11.08 -10.41 11.61
N LYS A 889 10.56 -11.41 12.33
CA LYS A 889 9.22 -11.33 12.94
C LYS A 889 9.16 -10.23 14.01
N TRP A 890 10.14 -10.16 14.91
CA TRP A 890 10.19 -9.16 15.98
C TRP A 890 10.35 -7.73 15.45
N GLU A 891 10.99 -7.54 14.30
CA GLU A 891 11.16 -6.21 13.67
C GLU A 891 9.94 -5.76 12.89
N THR A 892 9.19 -6.69 12.27
CA THR A 892 8.02 -6.37 11.45
C THR A 892 6.74 -6.14 12.25
N GLY A 893 6.74 -6.39 13.57
CA GLY A 893 5.60 -6.15 14.45
C GLY A 893 4.36 -6.97 14.09
N LYS A 894 4.56 -8.16 13.49
CA LYS A 894 3.47 -9.08 13.15
C LYS A 894 2.79 -9.61 14.42
N GLN A 895 1.48 -9.84 14.32
CA GLN A 895 0.70 -10.49 15.38
C GLN A 895 1.27 -11.86 15.71
N PHE A 896 1.25 -12.19 17.00
CA PHE A 896 1.56 -13.48 17.59
C PHE A 896 0.36 -14.43 17.38
N PHE A 897 0.61 -15.62 16.85
CA PHE A 897 -0.40 -16.68 16.62
C PHE A 897 0.06 -18.01 17.24
N ASP A 898 -0.83 -18.98 17.43
CA ASP A 898 -0.47 -20.30 18.01
C ASP A 898 0.63 -21.05 17.25
N ASN A 899 0.72 -20.87 15.93
CA ASN A 899 1.76 -21.50 15.10
C ASN A 899 3.17 -20.96 15.41
N ASP A 900 3.27 -19.92 16.24
CA ASP A 900 4.52 -19.28 16.64
C ASP A 900 5.19 -19.91 17.86
N TYR A 901 4.50 -20.80 18.59
CA TYR A 901 5.08 -21.54 19.71
C TYR A 901 6.24 -22.41 19.25
N ASP A 902 6.01 -23.19 18.19
CA ASP A 902 7.00 -24.09 17.61
C ASP A 902 8.21 -23.30 17.10
N ILE A 903 7.97 -22.17 16.43
CA ILE A 903 9.02 -21.30 15.89
C ILE A 903 9.90 -20.76 17.01
N THR A 904 9.27 -20.33 18.11
CA THR A 904 9.98 -19.77 19.26
C THR A 904 10.79 -20.85 19.97
N TYR A 905 10.23 -22.06 20.13
CA TYR A 905 10.91 -23.21 20.72
C TYR A 905 12.11 -23.65 19.87
N TYR A 906 11.92 -23.85 18.57
CA TYR A 906 12.97 -24.28 17.67
C TYR A 906 14.05 -23.21 17.49
N THR A 907 13.69 -21.93 17.55
CA THR A 907 14.69 -20.86 17.58
C THR A 907 15.47 -20.85 18.88
N ALA A 908 14.84 -21.13 20.02
CA ALA A 908 15.54 -21.29 21.30
C ALA A 908 16.55 -22.45 21.24
N TYR A 909 16.18 -23.58 20.64
CA TYR A 909 17.09 -24.70 20.36
C TYR A 909 18.26 -24.25 19.46
N ALA A 910 17.96 -23.51 18.39
CA ALA A 910 18.98 -23.00 17.49
C ALA A 910 19.96 -22.04 18.18
N CYS A 911 19.46 -21.15 19.05
CA CYS A 911 20.27 -20.24 19.85
C CYS A 911 21.20 -21.01 20.81
N LEU A 912 20.68 -22.05 21.47
CA LEU A 912 21.45 -22.88 22.40
C LEU A 912 22.62 -23.57 21.69
N LYS A 913 22.35 -24.15 20.51
CA LYS A 913 23.35 -24.85 19.69
C LYS A 913 24.36 -23.90 19.03
N TYR A 914 23.89 -22.79 18.46
CA TYR A 914 24.72 -21.89 17.66
C TYR A 914 25.61 -20.97 18.52
N TRP A 915 25.09 -20.46 19.64
CA TRP A 915 25.83 -19.57 20.53
C TRP A 915 26.34 -20.26 21.80
N ASN A 916 26.23 -21.59 21.89
CA ASN A 916 26.77 -22.41 22.98
C ASN A 916 26.45 -21.85 24.39
N ASN A 917 25.20 -21.47 24.60
CA ASN A 917 24.69 -20.86 25.84
C ASN A 917 25.24 -19.47 26.23
N ASP A 918 25.78 -18.68 25.30
CA ASP A 918 26.11 -17.27 25.55
C ASP A 918 24.85 -16.38 25.61
N VAL A 919 24.29 -16.22 26.82
CA VAL A 919 23.08 -15.44 27.08
C VAL A 919 23.25 -13.94 26.78
N GLU A 920 24.46 -13.38 26.92
CA GLU A 920 24.69 -11.96 26.62
C GLU A 920 24.60 -11.69 25.11
N THR A 921 25.21 -12.58 24.31
CA THR A 921 25.08 -12.54 22.85
C THR A 921 23.63 -12.74 22.43
N ILE A 922 22.90 -13.68 23.04
CA ILE A 922 21.46 -13.90 22.76
C ILE A 922 20.65 -12.62 23.03
N PHE A 923 20.81 -11.99 24.20
CA PHE A 923 20.06 -10.79 24.58
C PHE A 923 20.35 -9.61 23.65
N LYS A 924 21.61 -9.45 23.25
CA LYS A 924 22.05 -8.39 22.34
C LYS A 924 21.49 -8.60 20.93
N GLU A 925 21.71 -9.78 20.34
CA GLU A 925 21.33 -10.09 18.96
C GLU A 925 19.81 -10.18 18.78
N LEU A 926 19.07 -10.61 19.80
CA LEU A 926 17.60 -10.62 19.78
C LEU A 926 16.98 -9.31 20.32
N LYS A 927 17.78 -8.35 20.81
CA LYS A 927 17.29 -7.06 21.38
C LYS A 927 16.28 -7.24 22.53
N ILE A 928 16.54 -8.19 23.44
CA ILE A 928 15.69 -8.46 24.63
C ILE A 928 15.94 -7.36 25.67
N ASN A 929 14.94 -6.50 25.95
CA ASN A 929 15.04 -5.37 26.89
C ASN A 929 13.65 -4.89 27.38
N ASN A 930 13.63 -3.96 28.34
CA ASN A 930 12.39 -3.52 29.02
C ASN A 930 11.67 -2.35 28.31
N LYS A 931 12.12 -1.93 27.13
CA LYS A 931 11.52 -0.78 26.44
C LYS A 931 10.05 -1.01 26.10
N SER A 932 9.74 -2.19 25.56
CA SER A 932 8.35 -2.55 25.21
C SER A 932 7.50 -2.76 26.45
N LEU A 933 8.07 -3.29 27.53
CA LEU A 933 7.38 -3.47 28.81
C LEU A 933 6.91 -2.11 29.35
N TYR A 934 7.79 -1.11 29.39
CA TYR A 934 7.45 0.24 29.87
C TYR A 934 6.29 0.89 29.09
N ILE A 935 6.23 0.69 27.78
CA ILE A 935 5.14 1.22 26.94
C ILE A 935 3.85 0.44 27.22
N ALA A 936 3.95 -0.87 27.36
CA ALA A 936 2.80 -1.73 27.55
C ALA A 936 2.15 -1.58 28.95
N THR A 937 2.93 -1.19 29.97
CA THR A 937 2.44 -0.92 31.34
C THR A 937 2.20 0.57 31.63
N GLU A 938 2.18 1.44 30.61
CA GLU A 938 1.86 2.85 30.77
C GLU A 938 0.34 3.05 30.98
N SER A 939 -0.05 3.72 32.07
CA SER A 939 -1.45 3.94 32.46
C SER A 939 -2.25 4.61 31.34
N GLY A 940 -3.36 3.98 30.92
CA GLY A 940 -4.23 4.47 29.85
C GLY A 940 -3.68 4.33 28.42
N LYS A 941 -2.48 3.76 28.22
CA LYS A 941 -1.87 3.61 26.88
C LYS A 941 -2.70 2.71 25.95
N TYR A 942 -3.33 1.67 26.52
CA TYR A 942 -4.31 0.81 25.85
C TYR A 942 -5.40 1.62 25.14
N ASP A 943 -5.99 2.58 25.85
CA ASP A 943 -7.08 3.41 25.34
C ASP A 943 -6.58 4.48 24.37
N MET A 944 -5.48 5.17 24.71
CA MET A 944 -4.94 6.27 23.91
C MET A 944 -4.40 5.82 22.54
N ASN A 945 -3.61 4.73 22.54
CA ASN A 945 -2.93 4.21 21.35
C ASN A 945 -2.82 2.69 21.42
N PHE A 946 -3.95 2.04 21.16
CA PHE A 946 -4.06 0.58 21.13
C PHE A 946 -3.02 -0.08 20.22
N ASP A 947 -2.71 0.49 19.05
CA ASP A 947 -1.77 -0.13 18.12
C ASP A 947 -0.35 -0.20 18.67
N GLU A 948 0.12 0.90 19.27
CA GLU A 948 1.44 0.96 19.90
C GLU A 948 1.49 0.11 21.18
N TRP A 949 0.44 0.18 21.99
CA TRP A 949 0.30 -0.67 23.17
C TRP A 949 0.31 -2.16 22.79
N ASN A 950 -0.54 -2.58 21.85
CA ASN A 950 -0.67 -3.95 21.40
C ASN A 950 0.65 -4.47 20.80
N LYS A 951 1.33 -3.69 19.95
CA LYS A 951 2.66 -4.07 19.43
C LYS A 951 3.67 -4.28 20.56
N SER A 952 3.60 -3.47 21.61
CA SER A 952 4.50 -3.54 22.76
C SER A 952 4.20 -4.78 23.61
N VAL A 953 2.92 -5.03 23.95
CA VAL A 953 2.45 -6.25 24.64
C VAL A 953 2.88 -7.50 23.88
N GLN A 954 2.55 -7.56 22.58
CA GLN A 954 2.91 -8.68 21.70
C GLN A 954 4.41 -8.96 21.74
N LYS A 955 5.24 -7.93 21.64
CA LYS A 955 6.69 -8.07 21.68
C LYS A 955 7.20 -8.59 23.03
N VAL A 956 6.60 -8.17 24.15
CA VAL A 956 6.94 -8.70 25.47
C VAL A 956 6.55 -10.17 25.59
N LEU A 957 5.37 -10.55 25.10
CA LEU A 957 4.89 -11.94 25.07
C LEU A 957 5.82 -12.85 24.24
N TRP A 958 6.25 -12.40 23.07
CA TRP A 958 7.27 -13.08 22.25
C TRP A 958 8.58 -13.32 23.00
N GLN A 959 9.07 -12.29 23.72
CA GLN A 959 10.30 -12.40 24.51
C GLN A 959 10.13 -13.37 25.69
N LEU A 960 9.01 -13.30 26.40
CA LEU A 960 8.69 -14.21 27.50
C LEU A 960 8.63 -15.66 27.04
N LEU A 961 7.91 -15.94 25.95
CA LEU A 961 7.81 -17.29 25.41
C LEU A 961 9.18 -17.85 25.00
N PHE A 962 9.99 -17.03 24.32
CA PHE A 962 11.36 -17.41 23.96
C PHE A 962 12.18 -17.78 25.18
N LEU A 963 12.17 -16.93 26.21
CA LEU A 963 12.93 -17.17 27.44
C LEU A 963 12.45 -18.41 28.19
N LYS A 964 11.13 -18.67 28.23
CA LYS A 964 10.56 -19.89 28.83
C LYS A 964 10.97 -21.16 28.07
N ASN A 965 10.86 -21.16 26.74
CA ASN A 965 11.31 -22.29 25.92
C ASN A 965 12.83 -22.52 26.06
N TYR A 966 13.61 -21.45 26.08
CA TYR A 966 15.05 -21.51 26.28
C TYR A 966 15.41 -22.07 27.66
N LYS A 967 14.71 -21.64 28.72
CA LYS A 967 14.83 -22.20 30.08
C LYS A 967 14.56 -23.71 30.09
N LYS A 968 13.46 -24.15 29.46
CA LYS A 968 13.10 -25.57 29.38
C LYS A 968 14.20 -26.40 28.70
N LEU A 969 14.75 -25.91 27.59
CA LEU A 969 15.86 -26.56 26.89
C LEU A 969 17.15 -26.60 27.73
N LEU A 970 17.42 -25.58 28.54
CA LEU A 970 18.55 -25.60 29.48
C LEU A 970 18.36 -26.66 30.57
N GLU A 971 17.15 -26.83 31.08
CA GLU A 971 16.81 -27.87 32.06
C GLU A 971 16.96 -29.28 31.47
N GLU A 972 16.43 -29.50 30.25
CA GLU A 972 16.56 -30.76 29.53
C GLU A 972 18.02 -31.11 29.20
N SER A 973 18.86 -30.11 28.97
CA SER A 973 20.30 -30.28 28.70
C SER A 973 21.18 -30.36 29.96
N GLY A 974 20.60 -30.29 31.17
CA GLY A 974 21.34 -30.36 32.44
C GLY A 974 22.11 -29.09 32.82
N ASN A 975 21.83 -27.94 32.19
CA ASN A 975 22.51 -26.65 32.40
C ASN A 975 21.74 -25.73 33.37
N ASN A 976 21.16 -26.28 34.43
CA ASN A 976 20.23 -25.61 35.35
C ASN A 976 20.88 -24.90 36.56
N ILE A 977 22.22 -24.86 36.66
CA ILE A 977 22.96 -24.29 37.81
C ILE A 977 23.92 -23.15 37.37
N ASP A 978 23.94 -22.76 36.08
CA ASP A 978 24.85 -21.73 35.56
C ASP A 978 24.36 -20.29 35.81
N LYS A 979 25.29 -19.33 35.91
CA LYS A 979 25.05 -17.87 35.95
C LYS A 979 24.13 -17.40 34.82
N ASN A 980 24.23 -18.05 33.66
CA ASN A 980 23.38 -17.80 32.50
C ASN A 980 21.90 -18.18 32.76
N TYR A 981 21.64 -19.29 33.47
CA TYR A 981 20.29 -19.68 33.86
C TYR A 981 19.64 -18.65 34.78
N ASN A 982 20.39 -18.12 35.76
CA ASN A 982 19.90 -17.05 36.64
C ASN A 982 19.57 -15.75 35.90
N LYS A 983 20.36 -15.37 34.88
CA LYS A 983 20.06 -14.19 34.04
C LYS A 983 18.74 -14.36 33.29
N ILE A 984 18.44 -15.57 32.80
CA ILE A 984 17.18 -15.89 32.14
C ILE A 984 16.02 -15.78 33.13
N LEU A 985 16.14 -16.36 34.34
CA LEU A 985 15.10 -16.28 35.37
C LEU A 985 14.79 -14.83 35.78
N ASN A 986 15.82 -14.01 36.02
CA ASN A 986 15.64 -12.59 36.33
C ASN A 986 14.87 -11.88 35.21
N LYS A 987 15.20 -12.16 33.95
CA LYS A 987 14.55 -11.53 32.81
C LYS A 987 13.10 -11.98 32.62
N ILE A 988 12.81 -13.24 32.87
CA ILE A 988 11.43 -13.76 32.90
C ILE A 988 10.63 -13.04 33.98
N SER A 989 11.18 -12.91 35.19
CA SER A 989 10.53 -12.22 36.31
C SER A 989 10.22 -10.75 35.96
N GLU A 990 11.21 -10.02 35.42
CA GLU A 990 11.04 -8.62 34.97
C GLU A 990 9.90 -8.46 33.96
N LEU A 991 9.87 -9.32 32.93
CA LEU A 991 8.87 -9.20 31.86
C LEU A 991 7.49 -9.73 32.27
N SER A 992 7.40 -10.59 33.30
CA SER A 992 6.14 -11.20 33.75
C SER A 992 5.17 -10.19 34.38
N VAL A 993 5.63 -8.99 34.74
CA VAL A 993 4.78 -7.86 35.15
C VAL A 993 3.71 -7.53 34.09
N ILE A 994 3.95 -7.87 32.82
CA ILE A 994 2.96 -7.65 31.74
C ILE A 994 1.66 -8.43 31.94
N LYS A 995 1.64 -9.45 32.82
CA LYS A 995 0.44 -10.27 33.09
C LYS A 995 -0.77 -9.41 33.46
N ASP A 996 -0.57 -8.39 34.29
CA ASP A 996 -1.64 -7.51 34.77
C ASP A 996 -2.27 -6.69 33.62
N GLU A 997 -1.50 -6.44 32.54
CA GLU A 997 -2.00 -5.75 31.35
C GLU A 997 -2.62 -6.71 30.32
N THR A 998 -2.34 -8.00 30.41
CA THR A 998 -2.92 -9.00 29.48
C THR A 998 -4.38 -9.33 29.78
N ASP A 999 -4.91 -9.00 30.95
CA ASP A 999 -6.35 -9.12 31.24
C ASP A 999 -7.21 -8.19 30.35
N LYS A 1000 -6.62 -7.11 29.84
CA LYS A 1000 -7.24 -6.18 28.86
C LYS A 1000 -7.09 -6.69 27.42
N TRP A 1001 -6.30 -7.73 27.21
CA TRP A 1001 -6.00 -8.31 25.91
C TRP A 1001 -6.93 -9.48 25.62
N TYR A 1002 -7.54 -9.50 24.43
CA TYR A 1002 -8.41 -10.61 24.06
C TYR A 1002 -7.55 -11.83 23.73
N ASP A 1003 -7.60 -12.85 24.60
CA ASP A 1003 -6.83 -14.09 24.44
C ASP A 1003 -7.45 -14.98 23.35
N CYS A 1004 -7.27 -14.58 22.09
CA CYS A 1004 -7.58 -15.40 20.94
C CYS A 1004 -6.72 -16.67 21.00
N ASN A 1005 -7.34 -17.79 21.42
CA ASN A 1005 -6.82 -19.17 21.39
C ASN A 1005 -6.01 -19.67 22.61
N GLY A 1006 -6.10 -19.03 23.79
CA GLY A 1006 -5.43 -19.54 25.00
C GLY A 1006 -3.91 -19.34 24.98
N LEU A 1007 -3.49 -18.23 24.41
CA LEU A 1007 -2.13 -17.84 24.09
C LEU A 1007 -1.47 -17.13 25.28
N VAL A 1008 -2.20 -16.23 25.94
CA VAL A 1008 -1.81 -15.65 27.22
C VAL A 1008 -1.74 -16.76 28.27
N SER A 1009 -2.75 -17.62 28.31
CA SER A 1009 -2.78 -18.74 29.25
C SER A 1009 -1.55 -19.66 29.07
N LYS A 1010 -1.19 -20.07 27.85
CA LYS A 1010 0.03 -20.87 27.60
C LYS A 1010 1.36 -20.17 27.95
N ILE A 1011 1.43 -18.84 27.94
CA ILE A 1011 2.66 -18.12 28.31
C ILE A 1011 2.78 -18.04 29.84
N PHE A 1012 1.68 -17.93 30.58
CA PHE A 1012 1.69 -17.76 32.03
C PHE A 1012 1.39 -19.04 32.84
N ASP A 1013 0.67 -20.00 32.26
CA ASP A 1013 0.38 -21.30 32.85
C ASP A 1013 1.54 -22.26 32.57
N ASN A 1014 2.22 -22.63 33.66
CA ASN A 1014 3.36 -23.56 33.76
C ASN A 1014 4.48 -23.35 32.72
#